data_AF-A0A8C0GUR4-F1
#
_entry.id   AF-A0A8C0GUR4-F1
#
_cell.length_a   1.000
_cell.length_b   1.000
_cell.length_c   1.000
_cell.angle_alpha   90.00
_cell.angle_beta   90.00
_cell.angle_gamma   90.00
#
_symmetry.space_group_name_H-M   'P 1'
#
loop_
_entity.id
_entity.type
_entity.pdbx_description
1 polymer ?
#
loop_
_entity_poly.entity_id
_entity_poly.type
_entity_poly.pdbx_seq_one_letter_code
_entity_poly.pdbx_strand_id
1 'polypeptide(L)'
;METAPAPVPTPALPPSGPRGVLQQNRQFLDFFWDIAKPQQEVRLAATESLIRYLRRPRGLEDELKYTLKRLIEGLGATREAARPGFSLALAQVLQFFEEIPLHAILQQIQEKHNLERVKKVGLPCLNLGCVDQKALLECVRLLQSLAQHHAHLRDLPRKTLVDILSEVAAVFEEVLFSALKADFTLAFSTPEQLHLLLVGIQKFPGVLKPNKLKILLGSSAVITTENIPRLVKVLKTAARSEKKDRNLPHVGLDLLRVSVKEGAFELFWKEAVENGLLKEKSGPNSYMCYRLLGSSLPLLSLDQLQIVLRGEVMRHYGDHVVSAQLPDRFKFAPEMETYVNSFLEGCDDPEKQLAVMIGFSTLTNQGYPVVPSFWKVVKHLQPVALLKYVNWLKRMFLRPDFDCCLDFTTSRQNQNQEKHRVVRLRKWIIARLVSIIDSQGKMEEDLVMDVVKFCFFHAFFETQKPTTEIPETKSLPSVPLNGQTHSMAANLTVSKHIHGMTADRNLWIYLIIQYASVLLSHEKHVKAVTPFTAEQRAAWDRMLQSLENLQKKEKESRNMEIFAFQHLLLLVGIHLFKVTVVVHDEEPEWVEVIVEILLSLLAQPSLLMRRVSKSVFGRICPYMSKKGLHLVLNVSEGSLVGAGLIDNEEESADSSDDDSSEEDGKEDSEDENNNEGVDENFRNQLMNVLQAGNALGGDKSDEDVDDETMLALDENVSALFAEQQKRIQAKKDEKEKMRKEKILRRDFKIKVLDLIEVFLAKQPESPLVFDIIDPLLLVIERSMSSDSDKQEQDFLQKTADIFTNRLCRAKQYCRSVGDLVEDLHALLESLVKRASKHMDSVLALYYFSASLYLFKVLKGNVARQTLSGTGILDLKRVTMVYQEALSGFMTKRKSALTGSMFLDLFNRFPVSVARNVVPSVNRHPRQVRHSGSKAASAGKKENKEAKLHEAAVWRWHLIALARLMLYGCIAVFGVAQFCRVGFPRRVLLWLLLSCCEYMRQILRFYIFLVTPCVLSATELFHSCFLLISSIRMLDT
;
A
#
# COMPACT_ATOMS: atom_id res chain seq x y z
N MET A 1 -92.78 25.30 31.40
CA MET A 1 -92.77 26.44 30.45
C MET A 1 -92.01 27.56 31.14
N GLU A 2 -90.74 27.71 30.77
CA GLU A 2 -89.73 28.50 31.47
C GLU A 2 -89.80 30.00 31.13
N THR A 3 -89.53 30.81 32.15
CA THR A 3 -89.34 32.27 32.11
C THR A 3 -87.92 32.62 32.58
N ALA A 4 -87.32 33.65 31.95
CA ALA A 4 -85.97 34.18 32.16
C ALA A 4 -85.65 34.65 33.61
N PRO A 5 -84.37 34.93 33.96
CA PRO A 5 -83.86 36.32 33.92
C PRO A 5 -82.32 36.51 33.68
N ALA A 6 -81.89 37.78 33.55
CA ALA A 6 -80.50 38.31 33.46
C ALA A 6 -79.92 38.73 34.86
N PRO A 7 -78.79 39.49 34.99
CA PRO A 7 -77.33 39.21 34.81
C PRO A 7 -76.49 39.44 36.13
N VAL A 8 -75.14 39.59 36.05
CA VAL A 8 -74.13 40.28 36.95
C VAL A 8 -72.87 39.40 37.29
N PRO A 9 -71.61 39.89 37.47
CA PRO A 9 -70.75 40.89 36.78
C PRO A 9 -69.30 40.38 36.44
N THR A 10 -68.54 41.15 35.65
CA THR A 10 -67.09 40.99 35.36
C THR A 10 -66.16 41.33 36.54
N PRO A 11 -64.99 40.69 36.69
CA PRO A 11 -63.85 41.24 37.43
C PRO A 11 -62.83 41.94 36.51
N ALA A 12 -62.29 43.05 37.01
CA ALA A 12 -61.36 43.96 36.36
C ALA A 12 -59.94 43.41 36.15
N LEU A 13 -59.27 43.89 35.09
CA LEU A 13 -57.84 43.72 34.79
C LEU A 13 -56.95 44.45 35.81
N PRO A 14 -55.77 43.89 36.18
CA PRO A 14 -54.70 44.64 36.81
C PRO A 14 -53.75 45.29 35.77
N PRO A 15 -53.02 46.35 36.14
CA PRO A 15 -52.38 47.28 35.20
C PRO A 15 -51.06 46.77 34.61
N SER A 16 -50.83 47.17 33.36
CA SER A 16 -49.61 46.95 32.56
C SER A 16 -48.42 47.76 33.10
N GLY A 17 -47.42 47.07 33.65
CA GLY A 17 -46.08 47.61 33.88
C GLY A 17 -45.14 47.36 32.69
N PRO A 18 -44.05 48.13 32.52
CA PRO A 18 -43.12 48.08 31.38
C PRO A 18 -42.19 46.84 31.37
N ARG A 19 -42.65 45.72 31.92
CA ARG A 19 -41.96 44.42 31.92
C ARG A 19 -42.77 43.33 31.18
N GLY A 20 -43.77 43.73 30.39
CA GLY A 20 -44.73 42.80 29.78
C GLY A 20 -44.30 42.13 28.46
N VAL A 21 -43.29 42.63 27.75
CA VAL A 21 -42.94 42.09 26.41
C VAL A 21 -42.04 40.85 26.53
N LEU A 22 -41.20 40.76 27.58
CA LEU A 22 -40.16 39.73 27.70
C LEU A 22 -40.65 38.37 28.24
N GLN A 23 -41.90 38.26 28.68
CA GLN A 23 -42.44 37.03 29.27
C GLN A 23 -43.25 36.16 28.30
N GLN A 24 -43.51 36.61 27.06
CA GLN A 24 -44.49 35.96 26.19
C GLN A 24 -43.96 35.15 25.02
N ASN A 25 -42.66 35.12 24.72
CA ASN A 25 -42.15 34.21 23.70
C ASN A 25 -40.77 33.67 24.03
N ARG A 26 -40.73 32.61 24.84
CA ARG A 26 -39.53 31.79 25.07
C ARG A 26 -38.89 31.39 23.73
N GLN A 27 -39.72 31.03 22.75
CA GLN A 27 -39.29 30.68 21.40
C GLN A 27 -38.54 31.81 20.66
N PHE A 28 -38.91 33.07 20.86
CA PHE A 28 -38.22 34.22 20.26
C PHE A 28 -36.83 34.44 20.87
N LEU A 29 -36.71 34.27 22.18
CA LEU A 29 -35.44 34.39 22.90
C LEU A 29 -34.51 33.21 22.61
N ASP A 30 -35.05 32.01 22.43
CA ASP A 30 -34.31 30.79 22.11
C ASP A 30 -33.55 30.93 20.78
N PHE A 31 -34.04 31.71 19.82
CA PHE A 31 -33.29 31.98 18.58
C PHE A 31 -31.93 32.65 18.84
N PHE A 32 -31.84 33.60 19.77
CA PHE A 32 -30.57 34.26 20.09
C PHE A 32 -29.60 33.32 20.83
N TRP A 33 -30.14 32.39 21.62
CA TRP A 33 -29.36 31.31 22.24
C TRP A 33 -28.80 30.35 21.19
N ASP A 34 -29.61 29.96 20.21
CA ASP A 34 -29.21 29.06 19.14
C ASP A 34 -28.26 29.73 18.12
N ILE A 35 -28.42 31.03 17.86
CA ILE A 35 -27.48 31.83 17.06
C ILE A 35 -26.09 31.90 17.72
N ALA A 36 -26.03 31.85 19.05
CA ALA A 36 -24.77 31.88 19.80
C ALA A 36 -24.07 30.51 19.90
N LYS A 37 -24.66 29.42 19.36
CA LYS A 37 -24.08 28.06 19.42
C LYS A 37 -22.92 27.85 18.44
N PRO A 38 -21.97 26.94 18.73
CA PRO A 38 -20.81 26.69 17.88
C PRO A 38 -21.15 25.91 16.59
N GLN A 39 -22.24 25.13 16.57
CA GLN A 39 -22.64 24.35 15.40
C GLN A 39 -23.23 25.24 14.29
N GLN A 40 -22.63 25.22 13.09
CA GLN A 40 -23.03 26.05 11.94
C GLN A 40 -24.49 25.81 11.51
N GLU A 41 -24.91 24.55 11.44
CA GLU A 41 -26.26 24.16 11.02
C GLU A 41 -27.33 24.73 11.96
N VAL A 42 -27.07 24.71 13.26
CA VAL A 42 -27.97 25.26 14.29
C VAL A 42 -28.06 26.77 14.18
N ARG A 43 -26.93 27.46 13.98
CA ARG A 43 -26.92 28.93 13.78
C ARG A 43 -27.69 29.34 12.53
N LEU A 44 -27.51 28.63 11.42
CA LEU A 44 -28.20 28.90 10.15
C LEU A 44 -29.71 28.70 10.30
N ALA A 45 -30.12 27.56 10.88
CA ALA A 45 -31.54 27.27 11.14
C ALA A 45 -32.18 28.28 12.10
N ALA A 46 -31.46 28.72 13.14
CA ALA A 46 -31.94 29.71 14.09
C ALA A 46 -32.06 31.11 13.46
N THR A 47 -31.09 31.50 12.63
CA THR A 47 -31.13 32.76 11.87
C THR A 47 -32.31 32.79 10.91
N GLU A 48 -32.52 31.70 10.15
CA GLU A 48 -33.67 31.57 9.24
C GLU A 48 -35.00 31.62 10.01
N SER A 49 -35.06 30.94 11.15
CA SER A 49 -36.26 30.92 12.01
C SER A 49 -36.56 32.27 12.64
N LEU A 50 -35.53 33.02 13.04
CA LEU A 50 -35.66 34.41 13.54
C LEU A 50 -36.24 35.33 12.46
N ILE A 51 -35.74 35.27 11.23
CA ILE A 51 -36.24 36.09 10.11
C ILE A 51 -37.70 35.72 9.79
N ARG A 52 -38.01 34.42 9.74
CA ARG A 52 -39.38 33.92 9.52
C ARG A 52 -40.33 34.37 10.64
N TYR A 53 -39.85 34.45 11.88
CA TYR A 53 -40.60 34.94 13.02
C TYR A 53 -40.90 36.44 12.90
N LEU A 54 -39.88 37.25 12.57
CA LEU A 54 -40.00 38.71 12.40
C LEU A 54 -40.88 39.12 11.20
N ARG A 55 -41.20 38.18 10.29
CA ARG A 55 -42.11 38.42 9.15
C ARG A 55 -43.60 38.52 9.53
N ARG A 56 -43.98 38.14 10.76
CA ARG A 56 -45.40 38.08 11.16
C ARG A 56 -45.95 39.47 11.46
N PRO A 57 -47.13 39.87 10.94
CA PRO A 57 -47.65 41.25 10.97
C PRO A 57 -48.11 41.77 12.35
N ARG A 58 -47.75 41.15 13.48
CA ARG A 58 -48.15 41.62 14.82
C ARG A 58 -46.90 41.97 15.66
N GLY A 59 -46.80 43.22 16.12
CA GLY A 59 -45.79 43.64 17.11
C GLY A 59 -44.37 43.91 16.59
N LEU A 60 -44.21 44.15 15.27
CA LEU A 60 -42.90 44.17 14.59
C LEU A 60 -41.87 45.16 15.16
N GLU A 61 -42.25 46.39 15.53
CA GLU A 61 -41.27 47.44 15.82
C GLU A 61 -40.46 47.18 17.09
N ASP A 62 -41.10 46.74 18.17
CA ASP A 62 -40.43 46.49 19.46
C ASP A 62 -39.56 45.23 19.42
N GLU A 63 -40.02 44.15 18.76
CA GLU A 63 -39.27 42.90 18.60
C GLU A 63 -38.10 43.06 17.61
N LEU A 64 -38.27 43.82 16.53
CA LEU A 64 -37.20 44.15 15.59
C LEU A 64 -36.14 45.04 16.26
N LYS A 65 -36.56 46.05 17.02
CA LYS A 65 -35.64 46.91 17.78
C LYS A 65 -34.88 46.14 18.86
N TYR A 66 -35.55 45.20 19.55
CA TYR A 66 -34.91 44.28 20.48
C TYR A 66 -33.90 43.37 19.77
N THR A 67 -34.28 42.82 18.60
CA THR A 67 -33.42 41.98 17.77
C THR A 67 -32.15 42.71 17.38
N LEU A 68 -32.27 43.90 16.78
CA LEU A 68 -31.11 44.71 16.38
C LEU A 68 -30.22 45.04 17.59
N LYS A 69 -30.81 45.45 18.71
CA LYS A 69 -30.06 45.73 19.95
C LYS A 69 -29.29 44.49 20.45
N ARG A 70 -29.92 43.31 20.45
CA ARG A 70 -29.32 42.04 20.89
C ARG A 70 -28.25 41.53 19.94
N LEU A 71 -28.47 41.62 18.63
CA LEU A 71 -27.49 41.22 17.63
C LEU A 71 -26.27 42.15 17.68
N ILE A 72 -26.46 43.47 17.84
CA ILE A 72 -25.38 44.45 18.03
C ILE A 72 -24.61 44.18 19.34
N GLU A 73 -25.31 43.84 20.44
CA GLU A 73 -24.66 43.40 21.69
C GLU A 73 -23.81 42.15 21.48
N GLY A 74 -24.36 41.19 20.73
CA GLY A 74 -23.72 39.92 20.41
C GLY A 74 -22.45 40.02 19.55
N LEU A 75 -22.23 41.15 18.86
CA LEU A 75 -20.98 41.39 18.12
C LEU A 75 -19.75 41.48 19.04
N GLY A 76 -19.94 41.97 20.27
CA GLY A 76 -18.93 41.99 21.31
C GLY A 76 -19.13 40.89 22.35
N ALA A 77 -19.84 39.81 21.99
CA ALA A 77 -20.02 38.67 22.90
C ALA A 77 -18.65 38.16 23.36
N THR A 78 -18.55 37.79 24.63
CA THR A 78 -17.33 37.19 25.18
C THR A 78 -16.99 35.89 24.45
N ARG A 79 -17.99 35.07 24.09
CA ARG A 79 -17.79 33.82 23.33
C ARG A 79 -17.41 34.07 21.88
N GLU A 80 -16.21 33.65 21.46
CA GLU A 80 -15.70 33.77 20.08
C GLU A 80 -16.63 33.15 19.04
N ALA A 81 -17.10 31.92 19.25
CA ALA A 81 -17.99 31.21 18.32
C ALA A 81 -19.37 31.88 18.14
N ALA A 82 -19.80 32.72 19.10
CA ALA A 82 -21.06 33.45 19.01
C ALA A 82 -20.93 34.70 18.13
N ARG A 83 -19.75 35.33 18.06
CA ARG A 83 -19.53 36.57 17.30
C ARG A 83 -19.82 36.40 15.80
N PRO A 84 -19.36 35.34 15.10
CA PRO A 84 -19.75 35.06 13.72
C PRO A 84 -21.25 34.77 13.57
N GLY A 85 -21.87 34.12 14.55
CA GLY A 85 -23.31 33.84 14.55
C GLY A 85 -24.15 35.10 14.63
N PHE A 86 -23.85 35.98 15.59
CA PHE A 86 -24.50 37.27 15.73
C PHE A 86 -24.20 38.20 14.54
N SER A 87 -22.98 38.16 14.01
CA SER A 87 -22.59 38.88 12.80
C SER A 87 -23.40 38.44 11.57
N LEU A 88 -23.50 37.13 11.33
CA LEU A 88 -24.27 36.56 10.24
C LEU A 88 -25.77 36.85 10.38
N ALA A 89 -26.33 36.65 11.58
CA ALA A 89 -27.72 36.94 11.85
C ALA A 89 -28.05 38.43 11.67
N LEU A 90 -27.16 39.33 12.09
CA LEU A 90 -27.31 40.76 11.85
C LEU A 90 -27.28 41.08 10.36
N ALA A 91 -26.33 40.52 9.62
CA ALA A 91 -26.24 40.72 8.17
C ALA A 91 -27.52 40.24 7.44
N GLN A 92 -28.06 39.08 7.82
CA GLN A 92 -29.28 38.53 7.23
C GLN A 92 -30.54 39.33 7.60
N VAL A 93 -30.64 39.83 8.84
CA VAL A 93 -31.75 40.71 9.25
C VAL A 93 -31.69 42.04 8.49
N LEU A 94 -30.51 42.66 8.35
CA LEU A 94 -30.35 43.91 7.60
C LEU A 94 -30.62 43.71 6.10
N GLN A 95 -30.29 42.55 5.54
CA GLN A 95 -30.60 42.22 4.14
C GLN A 95 -32.10 42.03 3.90
N PHE A 96 -32.84 41.51 4.88
CA PHE A 96 -34.27 41.22 4.74
C PHE A 96 -35.16 42.45 5.02
N PHE A 97 -34.70 43.39 5.84
CA PHE A 97 -35.42 44.61 6.21
C PHE A 97 -34.73 45.85 5.64
N GLU A 98 -34.90 46.06 4.33
CA GLU A 98 -34.26 47.15 3.56
C GLU A 98 -34.62 48.57 4.05
N GLU A 99 -35.67 48.72 4.86
CA GLU A 99 -36.09 50.00 5.47
C GLU A 99 -35.18 50.47 6.61
N ILE A 100 -34.29 49.61 7.13
CA ILE A 100 -33.36 49.97 8.21
C ILE A 100 -32.11 50.65 7.61
N PRO A 101 -31.84 51.93 7.91
CA PRO A 101 -30.69 52.60 7.35
C PRO A 101 -29.39 52.06 7.98
N LEU A 102 -28.53 51.45 7.16
CA LEU A 102 -27.28 50.83 7.59
C LEU A 102 -26.37 51.78 8.37
N HIS A 103 -26.36 53.08 8.02
CA HIS A 103 -25.57 54.10 8.73
C HIS A 103 -25.93 54.19 10.22
N ALA A 104 -27.23 54.10 10.56
CA ALA A 104 -27.68 54.20 11.94
C ALA A 104 -27.25 52.99 12.77
N ILE A 105 -27.15 51.82 12.14
CA ILE A 105 -26.68 50.58 12.78
C ILE A 105 -25.17 50.61 12.97
N LEU A 106 -24.40 51.07 11.97
CA LEU A 106 -22.96 51.25 12.08
C LEU A 106 -22.59 52.25 13.19
N GLN A 107 -23.34 53.35 13.30
CA GLN A 107 -23.17 54.32 14.39
C GLN A 107 -23.48 53.69 15.76
N GLN A 108 -24.56 52.91 15.88
CA GLN A 108 -24.88 52.17 17.11
C GLN A 108 -23.81 51.14 17.49
N ILE A 109 -23.15 50.51 16.51
CA ILE A 109 -22.03 49.61 16.75
C ILE A 109 -20.83 50.40 17.29
N GLN A 110 -20.50 51.55 16.69
CA GLN A 110 -19.39 52.41 17.14
C GLN A 110 -19.62 53.02 18.53
N GLU A 111 -20.84 53.47 18.83
CA GLU A 111 -21.20 54.03 20.14
C GLU A 111 -21.14 52.98 21.26
N LYS A 112 -21.47 51.72 20.92
CA LYS A 112 -21.57 50.63 21.89
C LYS A 112 -20.25 49.90 22.12
N HIS A 113 -19.52 49.63 21.04
CA HIS A 113 -18.24 48.95 21.09
C HIS A 113 -17.16 49.99 20.86
N ASN A 114 -16.52 50.44 21.94
CA ASN A 114 -15.47 51.46 21.86
C ASN A 114 -14.22 50.87 21.16
N LEU A 115 -14.12 51.09 19.85
CA LEU A 115 -13.15 50.42 18.94
C LEU A 115 -11.68 50.69 19.31
N GLU A 116 -11.39 51.69 20.14
CA GLU A 116 -10.05 51.99 20.66
C GLU A 116 -9.64 51.09 21.85
N ARG A 117 -10.59 50.46 22.55
CA ARG A 117 -10.35 49.65 23.77
C ARG A 117 -10.75 48.18 23.65
N VAL A 118 -11.62 47.82 22.72
CA VAL A 118 -12.12 46.44 22.61
C VAL A 118 -11.13 45.57 21.86
N LYS A 119 -10.68 44.47 22.51
CA LYS A 119 -9.68 43.55 21.95
C LYS A 119 -10.24 42.67 20.82
N LYS A 120 -11.56 42.43 20.73
CA LYS A 120 -12.20 41.53 19.75
C LYS A 120 -13.69 41.89 19.51
N VAL A 121 -14.08 42.27 18.29
CA VAL A 121 -15.49 42.49 17.87
C VAL A 121 -15.76 41.71 16.57
N GLY A 122 -16.86 40.97 16.49
CA GLY A 122 -17.30 40.31 15.25
C GLY A 122 -17.78 41.35 14.23
N LEU A 123 -17.16 41.40 13.05
CA LEU A 123 -17.61 42.27 11.97
C LEU A 123 -18.75 41.62 11.17
N PRO A 124 -19.84 42.35 10.86
CA PRO A 124 -20.87 41.91 9.92
C PRO A 124 -20.30 41.67 8.53
N CYS A 125 -20.39 40.45 8.00
CA CYS A 125 -20.14 40.19 6.58
C CYS A 125 -21.36 40.65 5.78
N LEU A 126 -21.40 41.93 5.41
CA LEU A 126 -22.48 42.51 4.62
C LEU A 126 -22.33 42.05 3.15
N ASN A 127 -23.30 41.31 2.62
CA ASN A 127 -23.43 41.16 1.16
C ASN A 127 -23.90 42.51 0.60
N LEU A 128 -22.94 43.32 0.12
CA LEU A 128 -23.09 44.75 -0.20
C LEU A 128 -23.83 45.05 -1.51
N GLY A 129 -24.73 44.17 -1.96
CA GLY A 129 -25.50 44.36 -3.19
C GLY A 129 -26.39 45.61 -3.21
N CYS A 130 -26.70 46.21 -2.04
CA CYS A 130 -27.57 47.38 -1.90
C CYS A 130 -27.14 48.28 -0.73
N VAL A 131 -25.94 48.86 -0.78
CA VAL A 131 -25.44 49.74 0.30
C VAL A 131 -25.27 51.19 -0.18
N ASP A 132 -25.85 52.12 0.58
CA ASP A 132 -25.68 53.56 0.40
C ASP A 132 -24.20 53.97 0.41
N GLN A 133 -23.83 54.91 -0.47
CA GLN A 133 -22.45 55.43 -0.62
C GLN A 133 -21.79 55.85 0.71
N LYS A 134 -22.57 56.43 1.64
CA LYS A 134 -22.07 56.89 2.94
C LYS A 134 -21.74 55.74 3.90
N ALA A 135 -22.58 54.71 3.94
CA ALA A 135 -22.38 53.56 4.82
C ALA A 135 -21.18 52.70 4.37
N LEU A 136 -20.99 52.56 3.06
CA LEU A 136 -19.82 51.90 2.48
C LEU A 136 -18.51 52.59 2.90
N LEU A 137 -18.49 53.93 2.88
CA LEU A 137 -17.32 54.72 3.27
C LEU A 137 -16.99 54.56 4.76
N GLU A 138 -17.99 54.53 5.63
CA GLU A 138 -17.81 54.29 7.06
C GLU A 138 -17.34 52.86 7.36
N CYS A 139 -17.85 51.85 6.66
CA CYS A 139 -17.36 50.48 6.75
C CYS A 139 -15.86 50.38 6.39
N VAL A 140 -15.46 50.98 5.27
CA VAL A 140 -14.05 50.97 4.83
C VAL A 140 -13.14 51.66 5.86
N ARG A 141 -13.55 52.83 6.38
CA ARG A 141 -12.79 53.55 7.42
C ARG A 141 -12.65 52.76 8.72
N LEU A 142 -13.70 52.06 9.12
CA LEU A 142 -13.71 51.21 10.31
C LEU A 142 -12.82 49.98 10.11
N LEU A 143 -12.83 49.37 8.94
CA LEU A 143 -11.91 48.27 8.59
C LEU A 143 -10.45 48.75 8.55
N GLN A 144 -10.19 49.95 8.05
CA GLN A 144 -8.86 50.58 8.03
C GLN A 144 -8.34 50.89 9.43
N SER A 145 -9.17 51.42 10.34
CA SER A 145 -8.76 51.67 11.73
C SER A 145 -8.46 50.36 12.45
N LEU A 146 -9.31 49.34 12.27
CA LEU A 146 -9.10 48.02 12.86
C LEU A 146 -7.85 47.33 12.31
N ALA A 147 -7.52 47.50 11.03
CA ALA A 147 -6.30 46.96 10.42
C ALA A 147 -5.00 47.56 11.00
N GLN A 148 -5.07 48.70 11.70
CA GLN A 148 -3.94 49.32 12.40
C GLN A 148 -3.71 48.74 13.80
N HIS A 149 -4.70 48.06 14.38
CA HIS A 149 -4.65 47.53 15.75
C HIS A 149 -4.46 46.00 15.78
N HIS A 150 -3.44 45.57 16.54
CA HIS A 150 -3.09 44.20 16.92
C HIS A 150 -2.71 43.18 15.82
N ALA A 151 -1.65 42.39 16.09
CA ALA A 151 -1.03 41.45 15.14
C ALA A 151 -1.88 40.21 14.77
N HIS A 152 -2.92 39.88 15.55
CA HIS A 152 -3.74 38.67 15.39
C HIS A 152 -5.07 38.92 14.65
N LEU A 153 -5.48 40.19 14.49
CA LEU A 153 -6.67 40.57 13.71
C LEU A 153 -6.32 41.18 12.36
N ARG A 154 -5.04 41.26 11.97
CA ARG A 154 -4.64 41.95 10.71
C ARG A 154 -5.27 41.33 9.47
N ASP A 155 -5.52 40.03 9.47
CA ASP A 155 -5.92 39.32 8.26
C ASP A 155 -7.42 39.48 7.96
N LEU A 156 -8.27 39.54 8.98
CA LEU A 156 -9.73 39.56 8.78
C LEU A 156 -10.25 40.88 8.18
N PRO A 157 -9.98 42.08 8.74
CA PRO A 157 -10.41 43.35 8.16
C PRO A 157 -9.85 43.56 6.75
N ARG A 158 -8.62 43.11 6.50
CA ARG A 158 -7.97 43.25 5.18
C ARG A 158 -8.56 42.28 4.16
N LYS A 159 -8.86 41.03 4.56
CA LYS A 159 -9.58 40.07 3.73
C LYS A 159 -10.99 40.56 3.40
N THR A 160 -11.70 41.10 4.39
CA THR A 160 -13.01 41.74 4.17
C THR A 160 -12.90 42.95 3.24
N LEU A 161 -11.86 43.78 3.33
CA LEU A 161 -11.64 44.88 2.36
C LEU A 161 -11.42 44.34 0.93
N VAL A 162 -10.71 43.22 0.77
CA VAL A 162 -10.53 42.55 -0.52
C VAL A 162 -11.85 41.98 -1.05
N ASP A 163 -12.67 41.40 -0.17
CA ASP A 163 -14.00 40.87 -0.52
C ASP A 163 -14.94 42.03 -0.95
N ILE A 164 -14.93 43.14 -0.21
CA ILE A 164 -15.68 44.36 -0.56
C ILE A 164 -15.25 44.89 -1.95
N LEU A 165 -13.94 44.97 -2.20
CA LEU A 165 -13.42 45.36 -3.51
C LEU A 165 -13.79 44.38 -4.62
N SER A 166 -13.95 43.10 -4.30
CA SER A 166 -14.27 42.07 -5.28
C SER A 166 -15.74 42.10 -5.72
N GLU A 167 -16.64 42.59 -4.86
CA GLU A 167 -18.10 42.62 -5.05
C GLU A 167 -18.66 43.98 -5.52
N VAL A 168 -18.04 45.11 -5.16
CA VAL A 168 -18.62 46.45 -5.41
C VAL A 168 -18.13 47.08 -6.73
N ALA A 169 -18.80 46.77 -7.84
CA ALA A 169 -18.37 47.23 -9.18
C ALA A 169 -18.70 48.72 -9.50
N ALA A 170 -19.84 49.25 -9.06
CA ALA A 170 -20.41 50.50 -9.58
C ALA A 170 -19.96 51.79 -8.85
N VAL A 171 -19.44 51.69 -7.62
CA VAL A 171 -19.23 52.85 -6.70
C VAL A 171 -17.73 53.11 -6.42
N PHE A 172 -16.84 52.38 -7.10
CA PHE A 172 -15.41 52.37 -6.79
C PHE A 172 -14.73 53.75 -6.97
N GLU A 173 -15.01 54.45 -8.06
CA GLU A 173 -14.32 55.71 -8.40
C GLU A 173 -14.81 56.91 -7.55
N GLU A 174 -16.08 56.94 -7.18
CA GLU A 174 -16.70 58.07 -6.46
C GLU A 174 -16.39 58.06 -4.95
N VAL A 175 -16.21 56.89 -4.32
CA VAL A 175 -16.16 56.76 -2.86
C VAL A 175 -14.95 55.96 -2.38
N LEU A 176 -14.80 54.71 -2.84
CA LEU A 176 -13.80 53.76 -2.34
C LEU A 176 -12.35 54.16 -2.67
N PHE A 177 -12.10 54.70 -3.87
CA PHE A 177 -10.77 55.14 -4.26
C PHE A 177 -10.22 56.24 -3.33
N SER A 178 -11.06 57.17 -2.90
CA SER A 178 -10.67 58.25 -1.99
C SER A 178 -10.24 57.72 -0.61
N ALA A 179 -10.94 56.70 -0.11
CA ALA A 179 -10.66 56.06 1.18
C ALA A 179 -9.40 55.20 1.14
N LEU A 180 -9.21 54.41 0.07
CA LEU A 180 -8.10 53.47 -0.07
C LEU A 180 -6.82 54.10 -0.64
N LYS A 181 -6.84 55.39 -1.00
CA LYS A 181 -5.68 56.08 -1.61
C LYS A 181 -4.41 55.97 -0.78
N ALA A 182 -4.51 56.09 0.55
CA ALA A 182 -3.38 55.96 1.45
C ALA A 182 -2.79 54.54 1.44
N ASP A 183 -3.65 53.51 1.44
CA ASP A 183 -3.23 52.11 1.37
C ASP A 183 -2.57 51.78 0.02
N PHE A 184 -3.12 52.28 -1.09
CA PHE A 184 -2.53 52.11 -2.41
C PHE A 184 -1.16 52.79 -2.54
N THR A 185 -0.96 53.94 -1.88
CA THR A 185 0.34 54.64 -1.86
C THR A 185 1.39 53.83 -1.10
N LEU A 186 0.96 53.07 -0.08
CA LEU A 186 1.82 52.21 0.73
C LEU A 186 1.91 50.76 0.21
N ALA A 187 1.44 50.46 -1.00
CA ALA A 187 1.28 49.10 -1.52
C ALA A 187 2.54 48.21 -1.41
N PHE A 188 3.75 48.78 -1.44
CA PHE A 188 4.99 47.99 -1.32
C PHE A 188 5.50 47.81 0.12
N SER A 189 4.71 48.19 1.14
CA SER A 189 5.14 48.11 2.54
C SER A 189 4.83 46.75 3.16
N THR A 190 3.63 46.21 2.89
CA THR A 190 3.21 44.88 3.38
C THR A 190 2.55 44.05 2.28
N PRO A 191 2.55 42.71 2.39
CA PRO A 191 1.89 41.83 1.41
C PRO A 191 0.42 42.15 1.22
N GLU A 192 -0.28 42.51 2.28
CA GLU A 192 -1.73 42.72 2.25
C GLU A 192 -2.09 44.04 1.55
N GLN A 193 -1.29 45.10 1.73
CA GLN A 193 -1.46 46.35 1.00
C GLN A 193 -1.19 46.17 -0.50
N LEU A 194 -0.21 45.33 -0.83
CA LEU A 194 0.04 44.95 -2.21
C LEU A 194 -1.14 44.17 -2.81
N HIS A 195 -1.67 43.19 -2.08
CA HIS A 195 -2.83 42.40 -2.50
C HIS A 195 -4.04 43.31 -2.81
N LEU A 196 -4.34 44.25 -1.91
CA LEU A 196 -5.44 45.20 -2.08
C LEU A 196 -5.33 46.00 -3.39
N LEU A 197 -4.13 46.49 -3.71
CA LEU A 197 -3.87 47.20 -4.96
C LEU A 197 -4.05 46.28 -6.17
N LEU A 198 -3.51 45.05 -6.12
CA LEU A 198 -3.58 44.10 -7.24
C LEU A 198 -5.02 43.69 -7.55
N VAL A 199 -5.84 43.42 -6.53
CA VAL A 199 -7.28 43.16 -6.69
C VAL A 199 -7.97 44.37 -7.30
N GLY A 200 -7.66 45.57 -6.81
CA GLY A 200 -8.15 46.83 -7.39
C GLY A 200 -7.82 46.94 -8.88
N ILE A 201 -6.59 46.67 -9.29
CA ILE A 201 -6.16 46.72 -10.71
C ILE A 201 -6.89 45.66 -11.53
N GLN A 202 -7.06 44.46 -11.00
CA GLN A 202 -7.71 43.37 -11.72
C GLN A 202 -9.21 43.62 -11.96
N LYS A 203 -9.92 44.16 -10.96
CA LYS A 203 -11.37 44.40 -10.99
C LYS A 203 -11.75 45.74 -11.62
N PHE A 204 -10.92 46.77 -11.44
CA PHE A 204 -11.20 48.15 -11.89
C PHE A 204 -10.10 48.71 -12.83
N PRO A 205 -9.79 48.03 -13.95
CA PRO A 205 -8.73 48.46 -14.86
C PRO A 205 -9.02 49.84 -15.49
N GLY A 206 -10.29 50.24 -15.61
CA GLY A 206 -10.69 51.54 -16.15
C GLY A 206 -10.40 52.73 -15.23
N VAL A 207 -10.32 52.50 -13.91
CA VAL A 207 -10.12 53.55 -12.89
C VAL A 207 -8.64 53.70 -12.55
N LEU A 208 -7.93 52.59 -12.35
CA LEU A 208 -6.49 52.55 -12.03
C LEU A 208 -5.62 52.59 -13.29
N LYS A 209 -5.82 53.61 -14.11
CA LYS A 209 -5.04 53.84 -15.33
C LYS A 209 -3.56 54.17 -15.03
N PRO A 210 -2.64 54.02 -16.01
CA PRO A 210 -1.21 54.28 -15.83
C PRO A 210 -0.88 55.65 -15.24
N ASN A 211 -1.66 56.69 -15.58
CA ASN A 211 -1.47 58.04 -15.02
C ASN A 211 -1.78 58.11 -13.52
N LYS A 212 -2.81 57.40 -13.05
CA LYS A 212 -3.13 57.33 -11.61
C LYS A 212 -2.14 56.44 -10.86
N LEU A 213 -1.69 55.34 -11.46
CA LEU A 213 -0.62 54.50 -10.90
C LEU A 213 0.68 55.29 -10.72
N LYS A 214 1.03 56.16 -11.69
CA LYS A 214 2.20 57.04 -11.60
C LYS A 214 2.13 57.99 -10.41
N ILE A 215 0.94 58.46 -10.05
CA ILE A 215 0.71 59.32 -8.88
C ILE A 215 0.82 58.52 -7.57
N LEU A 216 0.33 57.27 -7.56
CA LEU A 216 0.28 56.43 -6.35
C LEU A 216 1.62 55.75 -6.04
N LEU A 217 2.26 55.16 -7.04
CA LEU A 217 3.45 54.31 -6.91
C LEU A 217 4.74 55.03 -7.32
N GLY A 218 4.63 56.17 -8.02
CA GLY A 218 5.74 56.82 -8.72
C GLY A 218 6.00 56.26 -10.12
N SER A 219 5.35 55.15 -10.51
CA SER A 219 5.54 54.43 -11.77
C SER A 219 4.23 54.19 -12.51
N SER A 220 4.28 54.12 -13.85
CA SER A 220 3.08 53.92 -14.68
C SER A 220 2.47 52.50 -14.61
N ALA A 221 3.21 51.55 -14.02
CA ALA A 221 2.85 50.15 -13.88
C ALA A 221 3.32 49.62 -12.51
N VAL A 222 2.75 48.52 -12.03
CA VAL A 222 3.20 47.88 -10.79
C VAL A 222 4.58 47.25 -11.01
N ILE A 223 4.77 46.57 -12.14
CA ILE A 223 5.99 45.83 -12.45
C ILE A 223 6.89 46.67 -13.35
N THR A 224 7.84 47.34 -12.71
CA THR A 224 8.89 48.12 -13.36
C THR A 224 10.23 47.81 -12.72
N THR A 225 11.33 48.03 -13.43
CA THR A 225 12.69 47.82 -12.92
C THR A 225 12.94 48.54 -11.60
N GLU A 226 12.35 49.72 -11.40
CA GLU A 226 12.43 50.51 -10.16
C GLU A 226 11.70 49.85 -8.99
N ASN A 227 10.57 49.19 -9.24
CA ASN A 227 9.74 48.58 -8.20
C ASN A 227 10.17 47.15 -7.83
N ILE A 228 10.90 46.44 -8.70
CA ILE A 228 11.32 45.05 -8.46
C ILE A 228 11.96 44.85 -7.08
N PRO A 229 12.93 45.67 -6.61
CA PRO A 229 13.55 45.44 -5.31
C PRO A 229 12.56 45.50 -4.14
N ARG A 230 11.56 46.38 -4.25
CA ARG A 230 10.50 46.52 -3.24
C ARG A 230 9.54 45.33 -3.30
N LEU A 231 9.15 44.90 -4.50
CA LEU A 231 8.33 43.70 -4.72
C LEU A 231 8.99 42.44 -4.14
N VAL A 232 10.29 42.24 -4.40
CA VAL A 232 11.04 41.10 -3.85
C VAL A 232 11.05 41.11 -2.33
N LYS A 233 11.18 42.28 -1.69
CA LYS A 233 11.12 42.42 -0.23
C LYS A 233 9.74 42.01 0.32
N VAL A 234 8.66 42.43 -0.34
CA VAL A 234 7.29 42.06 0.05
C VAL A 234 7.06 40.57 -0.15
N LEU A 235 7.47 40.00 -1.27
CA LEU A 235 7.35 38.57 -1.57
C LEU A 235 8.11 37.69 -0.58
N LYS A 236 9.32 38.09 -0.17
CA LYS A 236 10.08 37.39 0.89
C LYS A 236 9.38 37.44 2.24
N THR A 237 8.73 38.56 2.57
CA THR A 237 7.91 38.67 3.78
C THR A 237 6.72 37.72 3.71
N ALA A 238 5.98 37.73 2.58
CA ALA A 238 4.84 36.84 2.36
C ALA A 238 5.23 35.35 2.44
N ALA A 239 6.31 34.95 1.78
CA ALA A 239 6.81 33.57 1.79
C ALA A 239 7.16 33.09 3.21
N ARG A 240 7.67 33.97 4.09
CA ARG A 240 8.04 33.62 5.46
C ARG A 240 6.84 33.50 6.40
N SER A 241 5.76 34.25 6.14
CA SER A 241 4.53 34.23 6.92
C SER A 241 3.73 32.94 6.67
N GLU A 242 3.71 32.43 5.44
CA GLU A 242 2.96 31.23 5.01
C GLU A 242 3.63 29.88 5.37
N LYS A 243 4.49 29.86 6.40
CA LYS A 243 5.26 28.65 6.77
C LYS A 243 4.40 27.45 7.21
N LYS A 244 3.20 27.70 7.74
CA LYS A 244 2.32 26.66 8.32
C LYS A 244 1.31 26.10 7.31
N ASP A 245 0.70 26.97 6.50
CA ASP A 245 -0.47 26.61 5.68
C ASP A 245 -0.12 25.95 4.35
N ARG A 246 1.18 25.92 3.97
CA ARG A 246 1.69 25.31 2.72
C ARG A 246 0.96 25.82 1.46
N ASN A 247 0.39 27.01 1.51
CA ASN A 247 -0.33 27.61 0.40
C ASN A 247 0.53 28.64 -0.34
N LEU A 248 0.11 28.97 -1.56
CA LEU A 248 0.69 30.09 -2.30
C LEU A 248 0.08 31.40 -1.77
N PRO A 249 0.88 32.38 -1.30
CA PRO A 249 0.32 33.67 -0.90
C PRO A 249 -0.43 34.32 -2.06
N HIS A 250 -1.62 34.86 -1.81
CA HIS A 250 -2.47 35.49 -2.84
C HIS A 250 -1.73 36.49 -3.73
N VAL A 251 -0.87 37.30 -3.11
CA VAL A 251 0.00 38.30 -3.77
C VAL A 251 0.83 37.69 -4.90
N GLY A 252 1.32 36.45 -4.75
CA GLY A 252 2.15 35.80 -5.76
C GLY A 252 1.39 35.55 -7.06
N LEU A 253 0.20 34.95 -6.98
CA LEU A 253 -0.62 34.65 -8.15
C LEU A 253 -1.18 35.92 -8.78
N ASP A 254 -1.56 36.89 -7.97
CA ASP A 254 -2.10 38.17 -8.46
C ASP A 254 -1.05 39.03 -9.14
N LEU A 255 0.19 39.06 -8.62
CA LEU A 255 1.30 39.71 -9.32
C LEU A 255 1.58 39.04 -10.65
N LEU A 256 1.51 37.71 -10.72
CA LEU A 256 1.65 36.99 -11.98
C LEU A 256 0.57 37.42 -12.98
N ARG A 257 -0.70 37.46 -12.57
CA ARG A 257 -1.81 37.91 -13.42
C ARG A 257 -1.63 39.35 -13.90
N VAL A 258 -1.22 40.25 -13.01
CA VAL A 258 -0.93 41.64 -13.35
C VAL A 258 0.27 41.75 -14.28
N SER A 259 1.31 40.95 -14.09
CA SER A 259 2.50 40.94 -14.97
C SER A 259 2.16 40.58 -16.41
N VAL A 260 1.25 39.61 -16.61
CA VAL A 260 0.78 39.20 -17.93
C VAL A 260 -0.07 40.31 -18.54
N LYS A 261 -0.96 40.95 -17.76
CA LYS A 261 -1.79 42.08 -18.22
C LYS A 261 -0.97 43.32 -18.59
N GLU A 262 0.10 43.61 -17.84
CA GLU A 262 0.99 44.75 -18.08
C GLU A 262 2.01 44.48 -19.20
N GLY A 263 2.10 43.26 -19.74
CA GLY A 263 3.13 42.87 -20.70
C GLY A 263 4.54 42.82 -20.09
N ALA A 264 4.65 42.78 -18.76
CA ALA A 264 5.90 42.82 -18.00
C ALA A 264 6.25 41.46 -17.38
N PHE A 265 5.68 40.37 -17.90
CA PHE A 265 5.89 39.00 -17.38
C PHE A 265 7.36 38.61 -17.33
N GLU A 266 8.13 38.81 -18.40
CA GLU A 266 9.54 38.40 -18.44
C GLU A 266 10.39 39.13 -17.39
N LEU A 267 10.15 40.44 -17.23
CA LEU A 267 10.80 41.26 -16.21
C LEU A 267 10.46 40.76 -14.81
N PHE A 268 9.18 40.46 -14.55
CA PHE A 268 8.74 39.89 -13.28
C PHE A 268 9.40 38.54 -12.99
N TRP A 269 9.34 37.62 -13.96
CA TRP A 269 9.84 36.26 -13.76
C TRP A 269 11.35 36.23 -13.54
N LYS A 270 12.12 36.90 -14.40
CA LYS A 270 13.59 36.91 -14.30
C LYS A 270 14.08 37.70 -13.10
N GLU A 271 13.60 38.92 -12.89
CA GLU A 271 14.18 39.79 -11.86
C GLU A 271 13.58 39.57 -10.47
N ALA A 272 12.25 39.36 -10.36
CA ALA A 272 11.63 39.16 -9.06
C ALA A 272 11.68 37.70 -8.59
N VAL A 273 11.37 36.73 -9.47
CA VAL A 273 11.29 35.31 -9.09
C VAL A 273 12.67 34.65 -9.10
N GLU A 274 13.34 34.60 -10.25
CA GLU A 274 14.64 33.93 -10.40
C GLU A 274 15.76 34.66 -9.66
N ASN A 275 16.04 35.92 -10.01
CA ASN A 275 17.13 36.69 -9.41
C ASN A 275 16.81 37.18 -7.99
N GLY A 276 15.53 37.35 -7.65
CA GLY A 276 15.10 37.93 -6.38
C GLY A 276 14.80 36.89 -5.29
N LEU A 277 13.84 36.01 -5.57
CA LEU A 277 13.23 35.08 -4.61
C LEU A 277 13.99 33.75 -4.52
N LEU A 278 14.44 33.19 -5.65
CA LEU A 278 15.08 31.86 -5.75
C LEU A 278 16.54 31.81 -5.26
N LYS A 279 17.07 32.86 -4.63
CA LYS A 279 18.48 32.90 -4.16
C LYS A 279 18.84 31.77 -3.18
N GLU A 280 17.87 31.24 -2.45
CA GLU A 280 18.06 30.12 -1.50
C GLU A 280 17.81 28.78 -2.20
N LYS A 281 18.66 27.78 -1.96
CA LYS A 281 18.50 26.42 -2.52
C LYS A 281 17.26 25.69 -1.99
N SER A 282 16.88 25.98 -0.74
CA SER A 282 15.73 25.37 -0.08
C SER A 282 15.18 26.31 0.98
N GLY A 283 13.86 26.38 1.10
CA GLY A 283 13.20 27.21 2.10
C GLY A 283 11.86 27.75 1.62
N PRO A 284 11.19 28.59 2.44
CA PRO A 284 9.88 29.13 2.10
C PRO A 284 9.87 29.91 0.78
N ASN A 285 10.96 30.62 0.47
CA ASN A 285 11.11 31.36 -0.78
C ASN A 285 11.16 30.42 -2.00
N SER A 286 11.97 29.35 -1.94
CA SER A 286 12.09 28.37 -3.02
C SER A 286 10.78 27.60 -3.22
N TYR A 287 10.11 27.21 -2.13
CA TYR A 287 8.79 26.55 -2.21
C TYR A 287 7.72 27.46 -2.80
N MET A 288 7.73 28.76 -2.47
CA MET A 288 6.86 29.74 -3.12
C MET A 288 7.15 29.81 -4.63
N CYS A 289 8.41 29.79 -5.06
CA CYS A 289 8.76 29.74 -6.48
C CYS A 289 8.23 28.47 -7.17
N TYR A 290 8.31 27.31 -6.52
CA TYR A 290 7.79 26.05 -7.08
C TYR A 290 6.26 26.04 -7.17
N ARG A 291 5.56 26.63 -6.19
CA ARG A 291 4.11 26.85 -6.25
C ARG A 291 3.72 27.83 -7.35
N LEU A 292 4.49 28.90 -7.53
CA LEU A 292 4.31 29.85 -8.63
C LEU A 292 4.50 29.14 -9.98
N LEU A 293 5.54 28.31 -10.12
CA LEU A 293 5.76 27.49 -11.31
C LEU A 293 4.51 26.66 -11.64
N GLY A 294 3.99 25.86 -10.70
CA GLY A 294 2.80 25.04 -10.92
C GLY A 294 1.52 25.85 -11.17
N SER A 295 1.28 26.90 -10.38
CA SER A 295 0.07 27.74 -10.48
C SER A 295 0.08 28.65 -11.71
N SER A 296 1.25 28.89 -12.31
CA SER A 296 1.39 29.73 -13.50
C SER A 296 0.96 29.02 -14.78
N LEU A 297 1.07 27.70 -14.86
CA LEU A 297 0.82 26.91 -16.07
C LEU A 297 -0.47 27.29 -16.84
N PRO A 298 -1.66 27.40 -16.19
CA PRO A 298 -2.89 27.75 -16.91
C PRO A 298 -2.96 29.22 -17.37
N LEU A 299 -2.13 30.11 -16.83
CA LEU A 299 -2.21 31.56 -17.07
C LEU A 299 -1.30 32.04 -18.21
N LEU A 300 -0.33 31.23 -18.62
CA LEU A 300 0.74 31.65 -19.52
C LEU A 300 0.42 31.37 -21.00
N SER A 301 0.98 32.21 -21.87
CA SER A 301 1.05 31.92 -23.31
C SER A 301 2.07 30.80 -23.60
N LEU A 302 2.06 30.26 -24.82
CA LEU A 302 3.01 29.22 -25.21
C LEU A 302 4.48 29.67 -25.08
N ASP A 303 4.79 30.91 -25.48
CA ASP A 303 6.14 31.47 -25.37
C ASP A 303 6.56 31.64 -23.90
N GLN A 304 5.65 32.13 -23.07
CA GLN A 304 5.88 32.31 -21.64
C GLN A 304 6.08 30.97 -20.92
N LEU A 305 5.34 29.92 -21.30
CA LEU A 305 5.56 28.56 -20.78
C LEU A 305 6.97 28.07 -21.09
N GLN A 306 7.49 28.32 -22.30
CA GLN A 306 8.86 27.94 -22.65
C GLN A 306 9.90 28.66 -21.78
N ILE A 307 9.69 29.94 -21.46
CA ILE A 307 10.58 30.70 -20.57
C ILE A 307 10.61 30.08 -19.18
N VAL A 308 9.44 29.77 -18.62
CA VAL A 308 9.32 29.23 -17.25
C VAL A 308 9.86 27.81 -17.14
N LEU A 309 9.52 26.95 -18.09
CA LEU A 309 9.92 25.53 -18.09
C LEU A 309 11.39 25.32 -18.45
N ARG A 310 12.05 26.33 -19.04
CA ARG A 310 13.51 26.34 -19.30
C ARG A 310 14.27 27.28 -18.35
N GLY A 311 13.62 27.76 -17.29
CA GLY A 311 14.17 28.72 -16.35
C GLY A 311 14.89 28.10 -15.15
N GLU A 312 15.48 28.95 -14.32
CA GLU A 312 16.22 28.55 -13.11
C GLU A 312 15.30 27.96 -12.04
N VAL A 313 14.03 28.40 -11.97
CA VAL A 313 13.03 27.84 -11.04
C VAL A 313 12.83 26.35 -11.30
N MET A 314 12.71 25.97 -12.57
CA MET A 314 12.54 24.57 -12.97
C MET A 314 13.77 23.73 -12.64
N ARG A 315 14.98 24.28 -12.87
CA ARG A 315 16.25 23.62 -12.52
C ARG A 315 16.38 23.39 -11.00
N HIS A 316 16.07 24.40 -10.19
CA HIS A 316 16.09 24.31 -8.73
C HIS A 316 15.02 23.33 -8.20
N TYR A 317 13.84 23.29 -8.82
CA TYR A 317 12.82 22.29 -8.52
C TYR A 317 13.38 20.87 -8.76
N GLY A 318 14.07 20.64 -9.88
CA GLY A 318 14.73 19.36 -10.16
C GLY A 318 15.75 18.95 -9.10
N ASP A 319 16.65 19.85 -8.73
CA ASP A 319 17.65 19.61 -7.67
C ASP A 319 16.97 19.29 -6.33
N HIS A 320 15.88 19.99 -6.00
CA HIS A 320 15.09 19.70 -4.82
C HIS A 320 14.47 18.29 -4.85
N VAL A 321 13.83 17.87 -5.96
CA VAL A 321 13.20 16.54 -6.06
C VAL A 321 14.22 15.41 -5.90
N VAL A 322 15.42 15.57 -6.43
CA VAL A 322 16.49 14.57 -6.29
C VAL A 322 17.10 14.59 -4.88
N SER A 323 17.28 15.76 -4.28
CA SER A 323 17.94 15.90 -2.97
C SER A 323 17.00 15.72 -1.76
N ALA A 324 15.69 15.75 -1.97
CA ALA A 324 14.66 15.58 -0.93
C ALA A 324 14.22 14.11 -0.74
N GLN A 325 14.95 13.14 -1.30
CA GLN A 325 14.63 11.71 -1.12
C GLN A 325 14.86 11.20 0.32
N LEU A 326 15.56 11.96 1.16
CA LEU A 326 15.77 11.63 2.57
C LEU A 326 14.45 11.72 3.38
N PRO A 327 14.19 10.79 4.32
CA PRO A 327 12.91 10.70 5.06
C PRO A 327 12.46 12.01 5.72
N ASP A 328 13.41 12.80 6.24
CA ASP A 328 13.12 14.01 7.03
C ASP A 328 12.94 15.28 6.18
N ARG A 329 13.01 15.17 4.84
CA ARG A 329 12.92 16.34 3.95
C ARG A 329 11.54 16.45 3.32
N PHE A 330 11.03 17.67 3.26
CA PHE A 330 9.78 17.98 2.58
C PHE A 330 9.88 17.63 1.08
N LYS A 331 8.93 16.83 0.57
CA LYS A 331 8.88 16.40 -0.83
C LYS A 331 7.84 17.24 -1.59
N PHE A 332 8.30 18.12 -2.48
CA PHE A 332 7.40 18.94 -3.30
C PHE A 332 6.78 18.19 -4.51
N ALA A 333 7.36 17.07 -4.93
CA ALA A 333 6.93 16.36 -6.14
C ALA A 333 5.42 16.02 -6.20
N PRO A 334 4.75 15.53 -5.13
CA PRO A 334 3.31 15.26 -5.14
C PRO A 334 2.45 16.53 -5.32
N GLU A 335 2.90 17.65 -4.76
CA GLU A 335 2.22 18.95 -4.91
C GLU A 335 2.31 19.43 -6.36
N MET A 336 3.50 19.32 -6.98
CA MET A 336 3.68 19.63 -8.41
C MET A 336 2.85 18.72 -9.32
N GLU A 337 2.76 17.43 -9.01
CA GLU A 337 1.91 16.50 -9.77
C GLU A 337 0.45 16.95 -9.76
N THR A 338 -0.04 17.49 -8.64
CA THR A 338 -1.40 18.03 -8.54
C THR A 338 -1.61 19.23 -9.48
N TYR A 339 -0.66 20.16 -9.53
CA TYR A 339 -0.71 21.31 -10.43
C TYR A 339 -0.69 20.89 -11.91
N VAL A 340 0.23 20.00 -12.29
CA VAL A 340 0.33 19.53 -13.68
C VAL A 340 -0.92 18.72 -14.05
N ASN A 341 -1.45 17.89 -13.14
CA ASN A 341 -2.67 17.12 -13.39
C ASN A 341 -3.86 18.05 -13.65
N SER A 342 -4.08 19.03 -12.77
CA SER A 342 -5.16 20.02 -12.93
C SER A 342 -5.01 20.85 -14.19
N PHE A 343 -3.78 21.25 -14.54
CA PHE A 343 -3.51 21.97 -15.79
C PHE A 343 -3.84 21.11 -17.02
N LEU A 344 -3.35 19.87 -17.10
CA LEU A 344 -3.60 19.03 -18.28
C LEU A 344 -5.07 18.67 -18.41
N GLU A 345 -5.77 18.43 -17.31
CA GLU A 345 -7.21 18.15 -17.30
C GLU A 345 -8.05 19.34 -17.78
N GLY A 346 -7.67 20.58 -17.43
CA GLY A 346 -8.39 21.80 -17.80
C GLY A 346 -7.85 22.54 -19.03
N CYS A 347 -6.82 22.02 -19.72
CA CYS A 347 -6.18 22.70 -20.85
C CYS A 347 -6.71 22.20 -22.19
N ASP A 348 -7.39 23.07 -22.93
CA ASP A 348 -7.94 22.78 -24.25
C ASP A 348 -6.92 22.90 -25.40
N ASP A 349 -5.76 23.52 -25.15
CA ASP A 349 -4.72 23.77 -26.15
C ASP A 349 -3.67 22.63 -26.19
N PRO A 350 -3.59 21.85 -27.29
CA PRO A 350 -2.67 20.73 -27.39
C PRO A 350 -1.20 21.15 -27.44
N GLU A 351 -0.87 22.36 -27.92
CA GLU A 351 0.51 22.84 -27.96
C GLU A 351 1.00 23.20 -26.56
N LYS A 352 0.13 23.76 -25.72
CA LYS A 352 0.46 24.04 -24.32
C LYS A 352 0.59 22.75 -23.51
N GLN A 353 -0.31 21.77 -23.71
CA GLN A 353 -0.17 20.45 -23.10
C GLN A 353 1.19 19.82 -23.48
N LEU A 354 1.54 19.85 -24.76
CA LEU A 354 2.81 19.33 -25.26
C LEU A 354 4.01 20.07 -24.67
N ALA A 355 3.97 21.41 -24.62
CA ALA A 355 5.04 22.23 -24.06
C ALA A 355 5.34 21.89 -22.59
N VAL A 356 4.28 21.73 -21.77
CA VAL A 356 4.42 21.33 -20.36
C VAL A 356 4.99 19.91 -20.24
N MET A 357 4.47 18.96 -21.01
CA MET A 357 4.98 17.58 -20.99
C MET A 357 6.46 17.49 -21.38
N ILE A 358 6.86 18.21 -22.44
CA ILE A 358 8.26 18.26 -22.87
C ILE A 358 9.10 18.96 -21.81
N GLY A 359 8.69 20.13 -21.30
CA GLY A 359 9.44 20.90 -20.30
C GLY A 359 9.80 20.09 -19.05
N PHE A 360 8.84 19.33 -18.51
CA PHE A 360 9.10 18.43 -17.39
C PHE A 360 9.95 17.22 -17.77
N SER A 361 9.83 16.70 -18.99
CA SER A 361 10.64 15.58 -19.48
C SER A 361 12.08 15.96 -19.81
N THR A 362 12.33 17.25 -20.10
CA THR A 362 13.67 17.82 -20.36
C THR A 362 14.39 18.27 -19.10
N LEU A 363 13.75 18.24 -17.93
CA LEU A 363 14.42 18.46 -16.65
C LEU A 363 15.12 17.17 -16.22
N THR A 364 16.44 17.12 -16.37
CA THR A 364 17.21 15.88 -16.19
C THR A 364 18.29 15.98 -15.12
N ASN A 365 18.60 14.86 -14.49
CA ASN A 365 19.77 14.68 -13.63
C ASN A 365 20.73 13.69 -14.31
N GLN A 366 21.82 14.21 -14.86
CA GLN A 366 22.77 13.45 -15.70
C GLN A 366 22.07 12.67 -16.80
N GLY A 367 21.18 13.35 -17.53
CA GLY A 367 20.42 12.77 -18.65
C GLY A 367 19.27 11.84 -18.25
N TYR A 368 19.00 11.62 -16.96
CA TYR A 368 17.79 10.91 -16.52
C TYR A 368 16.71 11.94 -16.12
N PRO A 369 15.54 11.98 -16.78
CA PRO A 369 14.46 12.89 -16.40
C PRO A 369 14.03 12.73 -14.93
N VAL A 370 13.80 13.86 -14.27
CA VAL A 370 13.41 13.90 -12.85
C VAL A 370 11.98 13.36 -12.65
N VAL A 371 11.12 13.55 -13.64
CA VAL A 371 9.77 12.96 -13.64
C VAL A 371 9.81 11.44 -13.73
N PRO A 372 8.91 10.73 -13.03
CA PRO A 372 8.88 9.28 -13.07
C PRO A 372 8.47 8.77 -14.47
N SER A 373 9.00 7.61 -14.87
CA SER A 373 8.62 6.97 -16.15
C SER A 373 7.13 6.64 -16.17
N PHE A 374 6.59 6.18 -15.04
CA PHE A 374 5.16 6.06 -14.80
C PHE A 374 4.63 7.33 -14.16
N TRP A 375 3.98 8.17 -14.96
CA TRP A 375 3.40 9.43 -14.52
C TRP A 375 1.96 9.52 -15.00
N LYS A 376 1.02 9.56 -14.06
CA LYS A 376 -0.42 9.37 -14.33
C LYS A 376 -1.05 10.51 -15.12
N VAL A 377 -0.45 11.69 -15.07
CA VAL A 377 -1.00 12.91 -15.71
C VAL A 377 -1.15 12.78 -17.23
N VAL A 378 -0.42 11.86 -17.87
CA VAL A 378 -0.52 11.57 -19.31
C VAL A 378 -1.95 11.23 -19.72
N LYS A 379 -2.74 10.61 -18.83
CA LYS A 379 -4.15 10.25 -19.07
C LYS A 379 -5.03 11.42 -19.52
N HIS A 380 -4.62 12.66 -19.21
CA HIS A 380 -5.33 13.88 -19.56
C HIS A 380 -4.86 14.51 -20.89
N LEU A 381 -3.84 13.96 -21.55
CA LEU A 381 -3.39 14.47 -22.84
C LEU A 381 -4.42 14.22 -23.93
N GLN A 382 -4.72 15.25 -24.71
CA GLN A 382 -5.50 15.14 -25.91
C GLN A 382 -4.80 14.23 -26.93
N PRO A 383 -5.53 13.51 -27.81
CA PRO A 383 -4.93 12.58 -28.77
C PRO A 383 -3.83 13.20 -29.64
N VAL A 384 -4.04 14.44 -30.10
CA VAL A 384 -3.06 15.17 -30.91
C VAL A 384 -1.78 15.49 -30.12
N ALA A 385 -1.91 15.96 -28.88
CA ALA A 385 -0.78 16.25 -28.00
C ALA A 385 -0.01 14.97 -27.64
N LEU A 386 -0.74 13.88 -27.37
CA LEU A 386 -0.16 12.57 -27.06
C LEU A 386 0.65 12.02 -28.23
N LEU A 387 0.11 12.07 -29.46
CA LEU A 387 0.83 11.65 -30.66
C LEU A 387 2.12 12.48 -30.87
N LYS A 388 2.04 13.80 -30.72
CA LYS A 388 3.23 14.68 -30.82
C LYS A 388 4.25 14.37 -29.72
N TYR A 389 3.81 14.09 -28.50
CA TYR A 389 4.68 13.75 -27.39
C TYR A 389 5.36 12.38 -27.59
N VAL A 390 4.65 11.36 -28.07
CA VAL A 390 5.23 10.06 -28.46
C VAL A 390 6.27 10.23 -29.57
N ASN A 391 5.96 11.03 -30.60
CA ASN A 391 6.91 11.33 -31.67
C ASN A 391 8.16 12.07 -31.17
N TRP A 392 7.99 12.99 -30.22
CA TRP A 392 9.10 13.66 -29.56
C TRP A 392 9.97 12.67 -28.77
N LEU A 393 9.38 11.75 -27.99
CA LEU A 393 10.10 10.69 -27.27
C LEU A 393 10.91 9.80 -28.21
N LYS A 394 10.31 9.34 -29.31
CA LYS A 394 10.99 8.55 -30.34
C LYS A 394 12.17 9.31 -30.95
N ARG A 395 11.98 10.60 -31.25
CA ARG A 395 13.05 11.47 -31.77
C ARG A 395 14.19 11.62 -30.76
N MET A 396 13.88 11.88 -29.48
CA MET A 396 14.88 12.00 -28.42
C MET A 396 15.63 10.68 -28.16
N PHE A 397 15.00 9.54 -28.37
CA PHE A 397 15.66 8.23 -28.28
C PHE A 397 16.71 8.04 -29.38
N LEU A 398 16.33 8.35 -30.63
CA LEU A 398 17.18 8.22 -31.81
C LEU A 398 18.29 9.29 -31.84
N ARG A 399 17.91 10.54 -31.56
CA ARG A 399 18.76 11.73 -31.59
C ARG A 399 18.63 12.48 -30.27
N PRO A 400 19.31 11.99 -29.19
CA PRO A 400 19.35 12.70 -27.92
C PRO A 400 19.90 14.10 -28.12
N ASP A 401 19.09 15.10 -27.77
CA ASP A 401 19.47 16.51 -27.77
C ASP A 401 19.54 16.97 -26.32
N PHE A 402 20.74 17.04 -25.75
CA PHE A 402 20.93 17.52 -24.39
C PHE A 402 21.01 19.05 -24.31
N ASP A 403 21.15 19.76 -25.44
CA ASP A 403 21.17 21.22 -25.46
C ASP A 403 19.77 21.78 -25.16
N CYS A 404 18.73 21.02 -25.49
CA CYS A 404 17.35 21.35 -25.11
C CYS A 404 16.99 20.94 -23.66
N CYS A 405 17.86 20.21 -22.95
CA CYS A 405 17.60 19.71 -21.60
C CYS A 405 18.13 20.66 -20.53
N LEU A 406 17.33 20.86 -19.48
CA LEU A 406 17.78 21.44 -18.22
C LEU A 406 18.47 20.36 -17.38
N ASP A 407 19.71 20.02 -17.72
CA ASP A 407 20.48 19.02 -17.00
C ASP A 407 21.21 19.62 -15.79
N PHE A 408 21.15 18.95 -14.65
CA PHE A 408 21.89 19.33 -13.45
C PHE A 408 22.60 18.12 -12.81
N THR A 409 23.50 18.40 -11.87
CA THR A 409 24.26 17.38 -11.13
C THR A 409 24.20 17.66 -9.64
N THR A 410 23.99 16.63 -8.82
CA THR A 410 23.98 16.76 -7.36
C THR A 410 25.38 16.55 -6.77
N SER A 411 25.63 17.12 -5.58
CA SER A 411 26.95 17.05 -4.91
C SER A 411 27.45 15.64 -4.57
N ARG A 412 26.58 14.62 -4.62
CA ARG A 412 26.95 13.20 -4.40
C ARG A 412 27.52 12.54 -5.66
N GLN A 413 27.40 13.17 -6.83
CA GLN A 413 27.74 12.58 -8.13
C GLN A 413 29.03 13.21 -8.66
N ASN A 414 30.19 12.79 -8.11
CA ASN A 414 31.50 13.25 -8.58
C ASN A 414 31.85 12.73 -9.99
N GLN A 415 32.62 13.54 -10.71
CA GLN A 415 32.94 13.54 -12.14
C GLN A 415 33.42 12.19 -12.70
N ASN A 416 32.65 11.56 -13.63
CA ASN A 416 33.14 10.74 -14.77
C ASN A 416 32.03 10.01 -15.57
N GLN A 417 30.99 10.65 -16.14
CA GLN A 417 29.90 9.87 -16.78
C GLN A 417 29.17 10.49 -17.98
N GLU A 418 29.85 11.16 -18.91
CA GLU A 418 29.18 11.67 -20.13
C GLU A 418 28.59 10.52 -20.99
N LYS A 419 29.29 9.39 -21.08
CA LYS A 419 28.84 8.19 -21.83
C LYS A 419 27.56 7.54 -21.26
N HIS A 420 27.24 7.74 -19.98
CA HIS A 420 26.06 7.13 -19.35
C HIS A 420 24.79 7.96 -19.53
N ARG A 421 24.89 9.26 -19.86
CA ARG A 421 23.73 10.16 -20.00
C ARG A 421 22.76 9.68 -21.08
N VAL A 422 23.28 9.30 -22.24
CA VAL A 422 22.49 8.76 -23.36
C VAL A 422 21.76 7.47 -22.96
N VAL A 423 22.47 6.55 -22.31
CA VAL A 423 21.90 5.25 -21.89
C VAL A 423 20.80 5.46 -20.84
N ARG A 424 21.04 6.36 -19.88
CA ARG A 424 20.06 6.75 -18.84
C ARG A 424 18.80 7.38 -19.45
N LEU A 425 18.96 8.28 -20.42
CA LEU A 425 17.82 8.89 -21.12
C LEU A 425 17.01 7.84 -21.88
N ARG A 426 17.68 7.00 -22.68
CA ARG A 426 17.03 5.93 -23.46
C ARG A 426 16.29 4.94 -22.57
N LYS A 427 16.85 4.60 -21.40
CA LYS A 427 16.16 3.79 -20.37
C LYS A 427 14.83 4.40 -19.99
N TRP A 428 14.86 5.67 -19.63
CA TRP A 428 13.66 6.39 -19.19
C TRP A 428 12.65 6.48 -20.33
N ILE A 429 13.08 6.78 -21.56
CA ILE A 429 12.18 6.91 -22.71
C ILE A 429 11.46 5.59 -23.02
N ILE A 430 12.16 4.45 -23.05
CA ILE A 430 11.49 3.17 -23.29
C ILE A 430 10.49 2.86 -22.18
N ALA A 431 10.88 3.03 -20.91
CA ALA A 431 9.97 2.84 -19.79
C ALA A 431 8.75 3.78 -19.85
N ARG A 432 8.97 5.01 -20.32
CA ARG A 432 7.93 6.02 -20.51
C ARG A 432 6.96 5.64 -21.63
N LEU A 433 7.46 5.20 -22.78
CA LEU A 433 6.66 4.73 -23.91
C LEU A 433 5.79 3.52 -23.52
N VAL A 434 6.38 2.56 -22.80
CA VAL A 434 5.63 1.40 -22.27
C VAL A 434 4.57 1.84 -21.25
N SER A 435 4.92 2.76 -20.35
CA SER A 435 3.96 3.32 -19.40
C SER A 435 2.79 4.05 -20.08
N ILE A 436 3.02 4.71 -21.21
CA ILE A 436 1.95 5.39 -21.95
C ILE A 436 0.92 4.35 -22.44
N ILE A 437 1.39 3.22 -22.97
CA ILE A 437 0.54 2.10 -23.38
C ILE A 437 -0.22 1.54 -22.16
N ASP A 438 0.46 1.33 -21.03
CA ASP A 438 -0.12 0.69 -19.84
C ASP A 438 -1.13 1.60 -19.08
N SER A 439 -1.03 2.92 -19.23
CA SER A 439 -1.81 3.89 -18.43
C SER A 439 -3.07 4.42 -19.11
N GLN A 440 -3.26 4.12 -20.40
CA GLN A 440 -4.30 4.71 -21.23
C GLN A 440 -5.32 3.65 -21.66
N GLY A 441 -6.52 3.68 -21.08
CA GLY A 441 -7.59 2.73 -21.43
C GLY A 441 -8.22 2.93 -22.82
N LYS A 442 -7.88 4.01 -23.55
CA LYS A 442 -8.41 4.34 -24.88
C LYS A 442 -7.32 4.97 -25.75
N MET A 443 -6.29 4.21 -26.10
CA MET A 443 -5.38 4.61 -27.19
C MET A 443 -5.88 4.04 -28.52
N GLU A 444 -5.65 4.77 -29.60
CA GLU A 444 -5.82 4.22 -30.95
C GLU A 444 -4.86 3.04 -31.16
N GLU A 445 -5.37 1.93 -31.68
CA GLU A 445 -4.59 0.70 -31.86
C GLU A 445 -3.36 0.91 -32.74
N ASP A 446 -3.46 1.81 -33.71
CA ASP A 446 -2.36 2.20 -34.59
C ASP A 446 -1.20 2.83 -33.82
N LEU A 447 -1.49 3.70 -32.84
CA LEU A 447 -0.48 4.34 -32.01
C LEU A 447 0.17 3.34 -31.05
N VAL A 448 -0.62 2.41 -30.50
CA VAL A 448 -0.08 1.30 -29.68
C VAL A 448 0.87 0.46 -30.52
N MET A 449 0.46 0.02 -31.72
CA MET A 449 1.32 -0.74 -32.63
C MET A 449 2.58 0.04 -33.02
N ASP A 450 2.45 1.33 -33.32
CA ASP A 450 3.57 2.20 -33.68
C ASP A 450 4.61 2.30 -32.54
N VAL A 451 4.18 2.41 -31.28
CA VAL A 451 5.10 2.40 -30.13
C VAL A 451 5.72 1.02 -29.90
N VAL A 452 4.92 -0.04 -29.98
CA VAL A 452 5.39 -1.42 -29.77
C VAL A 452 6.41 -1.83 -30.83
N LYS A 453 6.13 -1.56 -32.12
CA LYS A 453 7.06 -1.84 -33.23
C LYS A 453 8.38 -1.08 -33.08
N PHE A 454 8.31 0.20 -32.69
CA PHE A 454 9.50 1.01 -32.40
C PHE A 454 10.35 0.40 -31.28
N CYS A 455 9.74 0.09 -30.13
CA CYS A 455 10.45 -0.51 -29.00
C CYS A 455 11.03 -1.88 -29.35
N PHE A 456 10.27 -2.73 -30.06
CA PHE A 456 10.71 -4.06 -30.48
C PHE A 456 11.86 -4.00 -31.49
N PHE A 457 11.77 -3.12 -32.50
CA PHE A 457 12.83 -2.93 -33.49
C PHE A 457 14.12 -2.49 -32.81
N HIS A 458 14.09 -1.44 -31.98
CA HIS A 458 15.30 -0.95 -31.32
C HIS A 458 15.79 -1.83 -30.16
N ALA A 459 15.00 -2.83 -29.73
CA ALA A 459 15.47 -3.86 -28.82
C ALA A 459 16.30 -4.94 -29.53
N PHE A 460 15.84 -5.45 -30.68
CA PHE A 460 16.39 -6.68 -31.29
C PHE A 460 17.00 -6.51 -32.68
N PHE A 461 16.83 -5.36 -33.33
CA PHE A 461 17.23 -5.14 -34.71
C PHE A 461 17.96 -3.80 -34.91
N GLU A 462 18.75 -3.76 -35.98
CA GLU A 462 19.49 -2.61 -36.45
C GLU A 462 19.23 -2.40 -37.94
N THR A 463 19.36 -1.15 -38.39
CA THR A 463 19.20 -0.80 -39.80
C THR A 463 20.50 -1.06 -40.57
N GLN A 464 20.42 -1.80 -41.67
CA GLN A 464 21.50 -1.86 -42.67
C GLN A 464 21.25 -0.88 -43.83
N LYS A 465 20.04 -0.90 -44.40
CA LYS A 465 19.65 -0.04 -45.52
C LYS A 465 18.21 0.46 -45.33
N PRO A 466 17.95 1.77 -45.47
CA PRO A 466 16.59 2.31 -45.37
C PRO A 466 15.63 1.64 -46.37
N THR A 467 14.41 1.36 -45.93
CA THR A 467 13.31 0.88 -46.79
C THR A 467 12.01 1.60 -46.42
N THR A 468 11.09 1.72 -47.38
CA THR A 468 9.76 2.28 -47.15
C THR A 468 8.81 1.34 -46.42
N GLU A 469 9.08 0.03 -46.48
CA GLU A 469 8.23 -1.03 -45.89
C GLU A 469 8.40 -1.15 -44.37
N ILE A 470 9.55 -0.74 -43.83
CA ILE A 470 9.88 -0.77 -42.40
C ILE A 470 10.25 0.66 -41.98
N PRO A 471 9.28 1.47 -41.50
CA PRO A 471 9.49 2.87 -41.16
C PRO A 471 10.67 3.14 -40.23
N GLU A 472 10.95 2.24 -39.30
CA GLU A 472 12.02 2.31 -38.30
C GLU A 472 13.41 2.34 -38.94
N THR A 473 13.56 1.82 -40.17
CA THR A 473 14.82 1.86 -40.93
C THR A 473 15.17 3.21 -41.52
N LYS A 474 14.21 4.16 -41.57
CA LYS A 474 14.45 5.48 -42.15
C LYS A 474 15.26 6.39 -41.23
N SER A 475 15.28 6.11 -39.94
CA SER A 475 15.86 6.97 -38.92
C SER A 475 16.92 6.24 -38.09
N LEU A 476 18.18 6.40 -38.47
CA LEU A 476 19.32 5.85 -37.75
C LEU A 476 19.56 6.60 -36.42
N PRO A 477 19.85 5.88 -35.31
CA PRO A 477 20.27 6.52 -34.08
C PRO A 477 21.58 7.31 -34.28
N SER A 478 21.61 8.56 -33.83
CA SER A 478 22.80 9.43 -33.89
C SER A 478 23.98 8.89 -33.04
N VAL A 479 23.66 8.30 -31.89
CA VAL A 479 24.59 7.57 -31.04
C VAL A 479 24.25 6.08 -31.16
N PRO A 480 25.19 5.19 -31.51
CA PRO A 480 24.93 3.76 -31.61
C PRO A 480 24.28 3.20 -30.34
N LEU A 481 23.38 2.23 -30.52
CA LEU A 481 22.81 1.49 -29.41
C LEU A 481 23.89 0.51 -28.90
N ASN A 482 24.10 0.45 -27.59
CA ASN A 482 25.01 -0.52 -26.98
C ASN A 482 24.24 -1.73 -26.46
N GLY A 483 24.94 -2.84 -26.16
CA GLY A 483 24.30 -4.06 -25.64
C GLY A 483 23.43 -3.82 -24.40
N GLN A 484 23.81 -2.86 -23.54
CA GLN A 484 23.01 -2.44 -22.39
C GLN A 484 21.64 -1.85 -22.81
N THR A 485 21.62 -0.95 -23.80
CA THR A 485 20.38 -0.33 -24.29
C THR A 485 19.45 -1.37 -24.92
N HIS A 486 20.01 -2.32 -25.69
CA HIS A 486 19.26 -3.43 -26.27
C HIS A 486 18.64 -4.33 -25.20
N SER A 487 19.42 -4.75 -24.19
CA SER A 487 18.95 -5.55 -23.04
C SER A 487 17.83 -4.86 -22.27
N MET A 488 17.97 -3.57 -22.03
CA MET A 488 16.99 -2.78 -21.28
C MET A 488 15.68 -2.62 -22.06
N ALA A 489 15.75 -2.40 -23.37
CA ALA A 489 14.58 -2.36 -24.23
C ALA A 489 13.89 -3.73 -24.31
N ALA A 490 14.66 -4.81 -24.43
CA ALA A 490 14.16 -6.19 -24.48
C ALA A 490 13.37 -6.61 -23.23
N ASN A 491 13.83 -6.18 -22.04
CA ASN A 491 13.16 -6.47 -20.77
C ASN A 491 11.82 -5.73 -20.62
N LEU A 492 11.69 -4.55 -21.24
CA LEU A 492 10.49 -3.71 -21.17
C LEU A 492 9.46 -4.05 -22.26
N THR A 493 9.88 -4.69 -23.36
CA THR A 493 9.01 -5.13 -24.47
C THR A 493 8.12 -6.35 -24.19
N VAL A 494 8.01 -6.83 -22.93
CA VAL A 494 7.12 -7.95 -22.55
C VAL A 494 6.15 -7.53 -21.43
N SER A 495 5.66 -6.29 -21.48
CA SER A 495 4.76 -5.73 -20.47
C SER A 495 3.34 -6.30 -20.53
N LYS A 496 2.55 -6.00 -19.48
CA LYS A 496 1.19 -6.55 -19.22
C LYS A 496 0.23 -6.40 -20.40
N HIS A 497 0.33 -5.35 -21.22
CA HIS A 497 -0.59 -5.09 -22.33
C HIS A 497 -0.38 -5.96 -23.58
N ILE A 498 0.80 -6.57 -23.77
CA ILE A 498 1.06 -7.47 -24.92
C ILE A 498 0.23 -8.77 -24.82
N HIS A 499 -0.34 -9.03 -23.66
CA HIS A 499 -1.21 -10.18 -23.38
C HIS A 499 -2.70 -9.90 -23.62
N GLY A 500 -3.06 -8.68 -24.02
CA GLY A 500 -4.43 -8.31 -24.38
C GLY A 500 -4.84 -8.70 -25.81
N MET A 501 -6.03 -8.28 -26.22
CA MET A 501 -6.55 -8.42 -27.59
C MET A 501 -6.77 -7.05 -28.23
N THR A 502 -6.70 -7.02 -29.56
CA THR A 502 -7.22 -5.93 -30.41
C THR A 502 -8.73 -6.03 -30.57
N ALA A 503 -9.38 -4.99 -31.09
CA ALA A 503 -10.79 -4.95 -31.45
C ALA A 503 -11.18 -6.09 -32.40
N ASP A 504 -10.26 -6.48 -33.28
CA ASP A 504 -10.39 -7.61 -34.21
C ASP A 504 -10.19 -8.99 -33.56
N ARG A 505 -10.03 -9.04 -32.24
CA ARG A 505 -9.78 -10.26 -31.42
C ARG A 505 -8.46 -10.96 -31.70
N ASN A 506 -7.50 -10.29 -32.35
CA ASN A 506 -6.15 -10.79 -32.47
C ASN A 506 -5.36 -10.46 -31.19
N LEU A 507 -4.53 -11.41 -30.75
CA LEU A 507 -3.57 -11.19 -29.67
C LEU A 507 -2.54 -10.13 -30.07
N TRP A 508 -2.26 -9.14 -29.22
CA TRP A 508 -1.21 -8.14 -29.48
C TRP A 508 0.14 -8.79 -29.77
N ILE A 509 0.48 -9.83 -29.00
CA ILE A 509 1.69 -10.63 -29.19
C ILE A 509 1.78 -11.29 -30.58
N TYR A 510 0.66 -11.65 -31.18
CA TYR A 510 0.63 -12.21 -32.53
C TYR A 510 1.05 -11.18 -33.58
N LEU A 511 0.57 -9.93 -33.46
CA LEU A 511 0.95 -8.84 -34.36
C LEU A 511 2.45 -8.51 -34.27
N ILE A 512 3.03 -8.61 -33.08
CA ILE A 512 4.47 -8.45 -32.86
C ILE A 512 5.24 -9.56 -33.57
N ILE A 513 4.80 -10.81 -33.46
CA ILE A 513 5.44 -11.95 -34.14
C ILE A 513 5.34 -11.85 -35.66
N GLN A 514 4.20 -11.42 -36.19
CA GLN A 514 4.07 -11.13 -37.62
C GLN A 514 5.07 -10.05 -38.06
N TYR A 515 5.17 -8.96 -37.29
CA TYR A 515 6.14 -7.90 -37.57
C TYR A 515 7.58 -8.42 -37.50
N ALA A 516 7.92 -9.23 -36.50
CA ALA A 516 9.23 -9.86 -36.36
C ALA A 516 9.56 -10.77 -37.58
N SER A 517 8.57 -11.50 -38.10
CA SER A 517 8.71 -12.31 -39.31
C SER A 517 9.00 -11.45 -40.56
N VAL A 518 8.35 -10.28 -40.67
CA VAL A 518 8.67 -9.30 -41.73
C VAL A 518 10.11 -8.80 -41.59
N LEU A 519 10.57 -8.45 -40.38
CA LEU A 519 11.96 -8.02 -40.17
C LEU A 519 12.97 -9.11 -40.54
N LEU A 520 12.70 -10.35 -40.13
CA LEU A 520 13.54 -11.52 -40.40
C LEU A 520 13.56 -11.97 -41.87
N SER A 521 12.63 -11.51 -42.71
CA SER A 521 12.64 -11.76 -44.16
C SER A 521 13.37 -10.68 -44.96
N HIS A 522 13.66 -9.52 -44.34
CA HIS A 522 14.30 -8.37 -44.98
C HIS A 522 15.77 -8.21 -44.56
N GLU A 523 16.55 -9.30 -44.57
CA GLU A 523 17.97 -9.32 -44.12
C GLU A 523 18.90 -8.35 -44.86
N LYS A 524 18.51 -7.90 -46.07
CA LYS A 524 19.23 -6.88 -46.85
C LYS A 524 19.08 -5.47 -46.30
N HIS A 525 18.02 -5.22 -45.53
CA HIS A 525 17.65 -3.90 -45.01
C HIS A 525 17.80 -3.84 -43.48
N VAL A 526 17.59 -4.96 -42.80
CA VAL A 526 17.60 -5.06 -41.34
C VAL A 526 18.55 -6.16 -40.89
N LYS A 527 19.32 -5.89 -39.84
CA LYS A 527 20.19 -6.86 -39.18
C LYS A 527 19.61 -7.17 -37.81
N ALA A 528 19.47 -8.44 -37.43
CA ALA A 528 19.23 -8.78 -36.03
C ALA A 528 20.49 -8.45 -35.21
N VAL A 529 20.34 -7.80 -34.05
CA VAL A 529 21.43 -7.53 -33.10
C VAL A 529 22.16 -8.83 -32.77
N THR A 530 21.37 -9.89 -32.62
CA THR A 530 21.78 -11.26 -32.40
C THR A 530 21.12 -12.15 -33.48
N PRO A 531 21.87 -12.59 -34.50
CA PRO A 531 21.31 -13.37 -35.59
C PRO A 531 20.84 -14.74 -35.11
N PHE A 532 19.72 -15.21 -35.65
CA PHE A 532 19.24 -16.55 -35.37
C PHE A 532 20.19 -17.60 -35.94
N THR A 533 20.44 -18.66 -35.19
CA THR A 533 21.06 -19.87 -35.73
C THR A 533 20.14 -20.54 -36.75
N ALA A 534 20.68 -21.40 -37.61
CA ALA A 534 19.87 -22.17 -38.57
C ALA A 534 18.76 -22.99 -37.86
N GLU A 535 19.07 -23.51 -36.67
CA GLU A 535 18.12 -24.25 -35.83
C GLU A 535 17.02 -23.35 -35.25
N GLN A 536 17.39 -22.17 -34.73
CA GLN A 536 16.45 -21.17 -34.23
C GLN A 536 15.54 -20.67 -35.35
N ARG A 537 16.07 -20.45 -36.56
CA ARG A 537 15.27 -20.05 -37.72
C ARG A 537 14.29 -21.15 -38.14
N ALA A 538 14.75 -22.40 -38.21
CA ALA A 538 13.86 -23.52 -38.50
C ALA A 538 12.78 -23.70 -37.41
N ALA A 539 13.11 -23.45 -36.14
CA ALA A 539 12.15 -23.48 -35.04
C ALA A 539 11.10 -22.36 -35.15
N TRP A 540 11.54 -21.15 -35.50
CA TRP A 540 10.68 -19.99 -35.76
C TRP A 540 9.68 -20.28 -36.89
N ASP A 541 10.15 -20.81 -38.02
CA ASP A 541 9.30 -21.12 -39.17
C ASP A 541 8.27 -22.23 -38.84
N ARG A 542 8.67 -23.26 -38.09
CA ARG A 542 7.75 -24.31 -37.60
C ARG A 542 6.70 -23.76 -36.63
N MET A 543 7.10 -22.82 -35.77
CA MET A 543 6.19 -22.14 -34.84
C MET A 543 5.11 -21.37 -35.62
N LEU A 544 5.50 -20.59 -36.63
CA LEU A 544 4.56 -19.85 -37.48
C LEU A 544 3.58 -20.77 -38.21
N GLN A 545 4.06 -21.86 -38.81
CA GLN A 545 3.19 -22.87 -39.44
C GLN A 545 2.21 -23.49 -38.44
N SER A 546 2.66 -23.74 -37.21
CA SER A 546 1.81 -24.28 -36.15
C SER A 546 0.74 -23.27 -35.73
N LEU A 547 1.09 -21.98 -35.65
CA LEU A 547 0.14 -20.90 -35.33
C LEU A 547 -0.94 -20.75 -36.40
N GLU A 548 -0.59 -20.80 -37.69
CA GLU A 548 -1.55 -20.76 -38.79
C GLU A 548 -2.55 -21.93 -38.73
N ASN A 549 -2.05 -23.14 -38.44
CA ASN A 549 -2.89 -24.32 -38.29
C ASN A 549 -3.82 -24.22 -37.08
N LEU A 550 -3.35 -23.66 -35.96
CA LEU A 550 -4.16 -23.45 -34.77
C LEU A 550 -5.23 -22.37 -34.99
N GLN A 551 -4.93 -21.31 -35.72
CA GLN A 551 -5.90 -20.25 -36.05
C GLN A 551 -7.03 -20.77 -36.95
N LYS A 552 -6.71 -21.65 -37.93
CA LYS A 552 -7.73 -22.32 -38.75
C LYS A 552 -8.69 -23.15 -37.89
N LYS A 553 -8.14 -23.95 -36.97
CA LYS A 553 -8.93 -24.79 -36.04
C LYS A 553 -9.74 -23.99 -35.03
N GLU A 554 -9.23 -22.86 -34.55
CA GLU A 554 -9.94 -22.00 -33.60
C GLU A 554 -11.21 -21.39 -34.21
N LYS A 555 -11.14 -20.95 -35.48
CA LYS A 555 -12.31 -20.43 -36.22
C LYS A 555 -13.42 -21.48 -36.37
N GLU A 556 -13.06 -22.75 -36.39
CA GLU A 556 -14.00 -23.88 -36.52
C GLU A 556 -14.62 -24.30 -35.18
N SER A 557 -13.91 -24.19 -34.05
CA SER A 557 -14.35 -24.83 -32.79
C SER A 557 -14.39 -23.95 -31.53
N ARG A 558 -14.01 -22.65 -31.58
CA ARG A 558 -13.91 -21.72 -30.42
C ARG A 558 -13.46 -22.38 -29.11
N ASN A 559 -12.36 -23.13 -29.16
CA ASN A 559 -11.84 -23.84 -27.99
C ASN A 559 -10.85 -22.96 -27.21
N MET A 560 -11.19 -22.64 -25.95
CA MET A 560 -10.35 -21.82 -25.06
C MET A 560 -8.98 -22.46 -24.76
N GLU A 561 -8.84 -23.77 -24.88
CA GLU A 561 -7.56 -24.47 -24.73
C GLU A 561 -6.62 -24.21 -25.91
N ILE A 562 -7.18 -24.14 -27.13
CA ILE A 562 -6.43 -23.78 -28.34
C ILE A 562 -5.91 -22.34 -28.20
N PHE A 563 -6.77 -21.42 -27.75
CA PHE A 563 -6.40 -20.04 -27.51
C PHE A 563 -5.26 -19.91 -26.47
N ALA A 564 -5.35 -20.61 -25.33
CA ALA A 564 -4.30 -20.58 -24.32
C ALA A 564 -2.98 -21.19 -24.81
N PHE A 565 -3.04 -22.26 -25.61
CA PHE A 565 -1.85 -22.85 -26.21
C PHE A 565 -1.21 -21.93 -27.25
N GLN A 566 -2.01 -21.28 -28.11
CA GLN A 566 -1.52 -20.25 -29.03
C GLN A 566 -0.80 -19.14 -28.28
N HIS A 567 -1.39 -18.63 -27.19
CA HIS A 567 -0.79 -17.57 -26.39
C HIS A 567 0.57 -17.98 -25.79
N LEU A 568 0.66 -19.19 -25.25
CA LEU A 568 1.92 -19.74 -24.73
C LEU A 568 2.96 -19.93 -25.84
N LEU A 569 2.55 -20.43 -27.00
CA LEU A 569 3.44 -20.63 -28.15
C LEU A 569 3.99 -19.28 -28.66
N LEU A 570 3.16 -18.23 -28.67
CA LEU A 570 3.57 -16.87 -29.02
C LEU A 570 4.57 -16.29 -28.01
N LEU A 571 4.39 -16.55 -26.71
CA LEU A 571 5.38 -16.15 -25.70
C LEU A 571 6.72 -16.85 -25.91
N VAL A 572 6.72 -18.16 -26.18
CA VAL A 572 7.94 -18.90 -26.55
C VAL A 572 8.63 -18.28 -27.76
N GLY A 573 7.85 -17.89 -28.78
CA GLY A 573 8.37 -17.18 -29.95
C GLY A 573 9.11 -15.89 -29.60
N ILE A 574 8.53 -15.04 -28.76
CA ILE A 574 9.21 -13.82 -28.31
C ILE A 574 10.47 -14.13 -27.50
N HIS A 575 10.47 -15.19 -26.68
CA HIS A 575 11.64 -15.58 -25.89
C HIS A 575 12.85 -15.97 -26.76
N LEU A 576 12.67 -16.41 -28.01
CA LEU A 576 13.78 -16.64 -28.94
C LEU A 576 14.62 -15.37 -29.17
N PHE A 577 14.02 -14.18 -29.06
CA PHE A 577 14.76 -12.92 -29.11
C PHE A 577 15.46 -12.58 -27.79
N LYS A 578 14.93 -13.01 -26.64
CA LYS A 578 15.51 -12.72 -25.30
C LYS A 578 16.73 -13.57 -24.96
N VAL A 579 16.72 -14.87 -25.30
CA VAL A 579 17.79 -15.83 -24.99
C VAL A 579 19.15 -15.36 -25.53
N THR A 580 19.13 -14.54 -26.57
CA THR A 580 20.35 -14.04 -27.22
C THR A 580 21.00 -12.82 -26.54
N VAL A 581 20.31 -12.13 -25.62
CA VAL A 581 20.78 -10.85 -25.03
C VAL A 581 21.41 -11.03 -23.63
N VAL A 582 21.28 -12.20 -23.01
CA VAL A 582 21.85 -12.50 -21.69
C VAL A 582 23.30 -12.96 -21.85
N VAL A 583 24.25 -12.07 -21.56
CA VAL A 583 25.69 -12.36 -21.49
C VAL A 583 26.01 -13.06 -20.15
N HIS A 584 25.49 -14.26 -19.95
CA HIS A 584 25.96 -15.18 -18.90
C HIS A 584 26.52 -16.44 -19.56
N ASP A 585 27.64 -16.96 -19.03
CA ASP A 585 28.53 -17.94 -19.68
C ASP A 585 27.93 -19.34 -19.93
N GLU A 586 26.65 -19.59 -19.66
CA GLU A 586 25.98 -20.86 -19.93
C GLU A 586 24.58 -20.63 -20.52
N GLU A 587 24.34 -21.18 -21.72
CA GLU A 587 23.04 -21.13 -22.40
C GLU A 587 21.97 -21.88 -21.57
N PRO A 588 20.82 -21.25 -21.27
CA PRO A 588 19.79 -21.87 -20.44
C PRO A 588 19.17 -23.08 -21.13
N GLU A 589 18.89 -24.15 -20.37
CA GLU A 589 18.17 -25.30 -20.93
C GLU A 589 16.74 -24.90 -21.34
N TRP A 590 16.19 -25.55 -22.36
CA TRP A 590 14.84 -25.24 -22.86
C TRP A 590 13.76 -25.29 -21.76
N VAL A 591 13.95 -26.13 -20.73
CA VAL A 591 13.03 -26.26 -19.60
C VAL A 591 13.05 -25.01 -18.71
N GLU A 592 14.22 -24.39 -18.53
CA GLU A 592 14.37 -23.17 -17.74
C GLU A 592 13.58 -22.03 -18.39
N VAL A 593 13.70 -21.88 -19.71
CA VAL A 593 12.96 -20.88 -20.49
C VAL A 593 11.44 -21.09 -20.37
N ILE A 594 10.97 -22.35 -20.47
CA ILE A 594 9.54 -22.64 -20.30
C ILE A 594 9.10 -22.32 -18.87
N VAL A 595 9.89 -22.64 -17.84
CA VAL A 595 9.56 -22.31 -16.45
C VAL A 595 9.44 -20.79 -16.24
N GLU A 596 10.34 -19.98 -16.81
CA GLU A 596 10.22 -18.51 -16.74
C GLU A 596 8.94 -18.00 -17.40
N ILE A 597 8.59 -18.54 -18.57
CA ILE A 597 7.32 -18.19 -19.26
C ILE A 597 6.13 -18.53 -18.36
N LEU A 598 6.12 -19.72 -17.75
CA LEU A 598 5.05 -20.14 -16.84
C LEU A 598 4.97 -19.24 -15.60
N LEU A 599 6.10 -18.81 -15.03
CA LEU A 599 6.13 -17.86 -13.92
C LEU A 599 5.58 -16.49 -14.34
N SER A 600 5.91 -16.00 -15.53
CA SER A 600 5.37 -14.74 -16.07
C SER A 600 3.84 -14.80 -16.26
N LEU A 601 3.32 -15.95 -16.72
CA LEU A 601 1.89 -16.20 -16.86
C LEU A 601 1.18 -16.29 -15.50
N LEU A 602 1.81 -16.90 -14.49
CA LEU A 602 1.26 -17.01 -13.14
C LEU A 602 1.22 -15.67 -12.40
N ALA A 603 2.11 -14.73 -12.74
CA ALA A 603 2.10 -13.37 -12.20
C ALA A 603 0.85 -12.58 -12.59
N GLN A 604 0.12 -13.03 -13.62
CA GLN A 604 -1.12 -12.39 -14.07
C GLN A 604 -2.33 -12.82 -13.21
N PRO A 605 -3.33 -11.94 -13.01
CA PRO A 605 -4.57 -12.26 -12.31
C PRO A 605 -5.53 -13.06 -13.21
N SER A 606 -5.09 -14.18 -13.79
CA SER A 606 -5.89 -15.04 -14.68
C SER A 606 -5.98 -16.48 -14.19
N LEU A 607 -7.20 -16.93 -13.88
CA LEU A 607 -7.48 -18.32 -13.49
C LEU A 607 -7.21 -19.32 -14.63
N LEU A 608 -7.48 -18.90 -15.88
CA LEU A 608 -7.21 -19.72 -17.05
C LEU A 608 -5.71 -19.95 -17.22
N MET A 609 -4.91 -18.87 -17.15
CA MET A 609 -3.45 -18.97 -17.27
C MET A 609 -2.84 -19.79 -16.13
N ARG A 610 -3.39 -19.69 -14.91
CA ARG A 610 -3.01 -20.56 -13.79
C ARG A 610 -3.26 -22.04 -14.11
N ARG A 611 -4.44 -22.39 -14.64
CA ARG A 611 -4.78 -23.78 -14.99
C ARG A 611 -3.91 -24.32 -16.13
N VAL A 612 -3.68 -23.50 -17.16
CA VAL A 612 -2.84 -23.84 -18.32
C VAL A 612 -1.40 -24.07 -17.87
N SER A 613 -0.86 -23.15 -17.06
CA SER A 613 0.49 -23.26 -16.52
C SER A 613 0.67 -24.52 -15.69
N LYS A 614 -0.31 -24.87 -14.83
CA LYS A 614 -0.30 -26.12 -14.06
C LYS A 614 -0.29 -27.37 -14.95
N SER A 615 -1.07 -27.35 -16.04
CA SER A 615 -1.16 -28.45 -17.00
C SER A 615 0.13 -28.64 -17.80
N VAL A 616 0.69 -27.54 -18.33
CA VAL A 616 1.95 -27.55 -19.08
C VAL A 616 3.11 -27.96 -18.18
N PHE A 617 3.20 -27.38 -16.98
CA PHE A 617 4.20 -27.73 -16.00
C PHE A 617 4.21 -29.24 -15.71
N GLY A 618 3.03 -29.84 -15.52
CA GLY A 618 2.89 -31.29 -15.30
C GLY A 618 3.40 -32.17 -16.44
N ARG A 619 3.49 -31.67 -17.67
CA ARG A 619 4.05 -32.39 -18.83
C ARG A 619 5.56 -32.22 -18.94
N ILE A 620 6.10 -31.09 -18.51
CA ILE A 620 7.55 -30.83 -18.54
C ILE A 620 8.30 -31.36 -17.32
N CYS A 621 7.60 -31.71 -16.22
CA CYS A 621 8.23 -32.24 -15.00
C CYS A 621 9.29 -33.34 -15.24
N PRO A 622 9.13 -34.31 -16.17
CA PRO A 622 10.15 -35.33 -16.42
C PRO A 622 11.50 -34.79 -16.91
N TYR A 623 11.51 -33.59 -17.49
CA TYR A 623 12.70 -32.94 -18.03
C TYR A 623 13.27 -31.86 -17.10
N MET A 624 12.69 -31.68 -15.90
CA MET A 624 13.05 -30.60 -14.98
C MET A 624 14.54 -30.62 -14.63
N SER A 625 15.23 -29.49 -14.85
CA SER A 625 16.62 -29.27 -14.43
C SER A 625 16.69 -28.71 -13.01
N LYS A 626 17.86 -28.80 -12.37
CA LYS A 626 18.10 -28.21 -11.04
C LYS A 626 17.88 -26.69 -11.07
N LYS A 627 18.46 -26.01 -12.06
CA LYS A 627 18.29 -24.56 -12.28
C LYS A 627 16.82 -24.19 -12.50
N GLY A 628 16.11 -24.96 -13.33
CA GLY A 628 14.67 -24.75 -13.60
C GLY A 628 13.81 -24.87 -12.34
N LEU A 629 14.09 -25.83 -11.47
CA LEU A 629 13.40 -25.95 -10.19
C LEU A 629 13.73 -24.79 -9.24
N HIS A 630 14.99 -24.34 -9.21
CA HIS A 630 15.40 -23.17 -8.41
C HIS A 630 14.70 -21.87 -8.85
N LEU A 631 14.41 -21.68 -10.14
CA LEU A 631 13.60 -20.55 -10.60
C LEU A 631 12.21 -20.52 -9.93
N VAL A 632 11.58 -21.69 -9.73
CA VAL A 632 10.29 -21.82 -9.03
C VAL A 632 10.44 -21.58 -7.53
N LEU A 633 11.52 -22.09 -6.92
CA LEU A 633 11.76 -21.99 -5.48
C LEU A 633 12.12 -20.56 -5.04
N ASN A 634 12.97 -19.85 -5.80
CA ASN A 634 13.39 -18.48 -5.48
C ASN A 634 12.21 -17.49 -5.37
N VAL A 635 11.20 -17.65 -6.22
CA VAL A 635 9.96 -16.86 -6.17
C VAL A 635 9.17 -17.12 -4.89
N SER A 636 9.20 -18.37 -4.40
CA SER A 636 8.51 -18.76 -3.15
C SER A 636 9.22 -18.19 -1.91
N GLU A 637 10.56 -18.10 -1.95
CA GLU A 637 11.38 -17.57 -0.86
C GLU A 637 11.42 -16.03 -0.79
N GLY A 638 11.01 -15.33 -1.85
CA GLY A 638 10.93 -13.86 -1.92
C GLY A 638 12.04 -13.18 -2.73
N SER A 639 12.91 -13.92 -3.41
CA SER A 639 13.94 -13.34 -4.30
C SER A 639 13.35 -13.18 -5.72
N LEU A 640 12.85 -11.99 -6.05
CA LEU A 640 12.15 -11.71 -7.32
C LEU A 640 13.09 -11.23 -8.44
N VAL A 641 14.21 -11.92 -8.68
CA VAL A 641 15.19 -11.49 -9.70
C VAL A 641 14.75 -11.82 -11.15
N GLY A 642 13.75 -12.69 -11.37
CA GLY A 642 13.48 -13.26 -12.70
C GLY A 642 12.13 -12.96 -13.40
N ALA A 643 11.14 -12.34 -12.74
CA ALA A 643 9.76 -12.35 -13.26
C ALA A 643 9.27 -11.05 -13.96
N GLY A 644 10.16 -10.10 -14.28
CA GLY A 644 9.79 -8.88 -15.03
C GLY A 644 8.78 -7.96 -14.33
N LEU A 645 8.50 -8.17 -13.05
CA LEU A 645 7.83 -7.19 -12.19
C LEU A 645 8.92 -6.32 -11.58
N ILE A 646 8.87 -5.04 -11.90
CA ILE A 646 9.81 -4.00 -11.47
C ILE A 646 9.93 -4.03 -9.93
N ASP A 647 11.12 -4.38 -9.42
CA ASP A 647 11.60 -3.93 -8.12
C ASP A 647 11.67 -2.41 -8.15
N ASN A 648 10.65 -1.76 -7.59
CA ASN A 648 10.78 -0.40 -7.07
C ASN A 648 10.87 -0.52 -5.55
N GLU A 649 12.01 -0.97 -5.04
CA GLU A 649 12.37 -0.78 -3.63
C GLU A 649 13.90 -0.82 -3.52
N GLU A 650 14.48 0.37 -3.34
CA GLU A 650 15.78 0.51 -2.68
C GLU A 650 15.61 -0.03 -1.25
N GLU A 651 16.23 -1.16 -0.93
CA GLU A 651 16.41 -1.59 0.45
C GLU A 651 17.34 -0.61 1.18
N SER A 652 16.79 0.19 2.08
CA SER A 652 17.54 0.69 3.23
C SER A 652 16.92 0.09 4.49
N ALA A 653 17.61 -0.90 5.04
CA ALA A 653 17.35 -1.44 6.35
C ALA A 653 17.50 -0.35 7.43
N ASP A 654 16.46 -0.14 8.23
CA ASP A 654 16.67 -0.01 9.68
C ASP A 654 15.43 -0.43 10.46
N SER A 655 15.69 -1.18 11.52
CA SER A 655 14.73 -1.78 12.44
C SER A 655 14.79 -1.07 13.78
N SER A 656 13.65 -0.72 14.37
CA SER A 656 13.53 -0.64 15.82
C SER A 656 12.06 -0.80 16.26
N ASP A 657 11.87 -1.79 17.12
CA ASP A 657 10.66 -2.33 17.75
C ASP A 657 9.92 -1.40 18.73
N ASP A 658 8.79 -1.94 19.23
CA ASP A 658 7.93 -1.66 20.42
C ASP A 658 6.63 -0.85 20.21
N ASP A 659 5.45 -1.24 20.69
CA ASP A 659 4.90 -2.52 21.22
C ASP A 659 3.36 -2.37 21.35
N SER A 660 2.63 -3.49 21.17
CA SER A 660 1.28 -3.93 21.67
C SER A 660 0.05 -2.97 21.73
N SER A 661 -1.21 -3.36 21.43
CA SER A 661 -1.93 -4.65 21.46
C SER A 661 -3.31 -4.53 20.77
N GLU A 662 -3.80 -5.53 20.01
CA GLU A 662 -5.23 -5.68 19.65
C GLU A 662 -5.74 -7.12 19.87
N GLU A 663 -6.99 -7.23 20.34
CA GLU A 663 -7.75 -8.48 20.53
C GLU A 663 -8.59 -8.84 19.28
N ASP A 664 -8.74 -10.14 19.04
CA ASP A 664 -9.32 -10.78 17.83
C ASP A 664 -10.87 -10.89 17.81
N GLY A 665 -11.49 -10.41 16.73
CA GLY A 665 -12.43 -11.11 15.81
C GLY A 665 -13.85 -11.58 16.21
N LYS A 666 -14.90 -10.97 15.59
CA LYS A 666 -15.82 -11.59 14.58
C LYS A 666 -17.04 -10.73 14.16
N GLU A 667 -17.16 -10.54 12.84
CA GLU A 667 -18.28 -10.32 11.89
C GLU A 667 -19.61 -9.59 12.26
N ASP A 668 -19.88 -8.58 11.41
CA ASP A 668 -21.15 -7.96 10.98
C ASP A 668 -22.05 -7.21 11.98
N SER A 669 -21.79 -5.91 12.17
CA SER A 669 -22.74 -4.77 12.11
C SER A 669 -22.04 -3.49 12.59
N GLU A 670 -22.65 -2.34 12.29
CA GLU A 670 -22.10 -0.99 12.47
C GLU A 670 -21.71 -0.63 13.93
N ASP A 671 -20.75 0.30 14.01
CA ASP A 671 -20.30 1.12 15.15
C ASP A 671 -19.47 0.52 16.33
N GLU A 672 -18.32 1.21 16.55
CA GLU A 672 -17.37 1.22 17.69
C GLU A 672 -16.53 -0.08 17.92
N ASN A 673 -15.19 -0.05 17.95
CA ASN A 673 -14.35 0.71 18.88
C ASN A 673 -12.86 0.63 18.44
N ASN A 674 -12.31 1.71 17.86
CA ASN A 674 -10.87 1.81 17.54
C ASN A 674 -10.14 2.43 18.73
N ASN A 675 -9.38 1.62 19.48
CA ASN A 675 -8.44 2.12 20.47
C ASN A 675 -7.01 1.71 20.09
N GLU A 676 -6.63 1.96 18.83
CA GLU A 676 -5.22 2.02 18.43
C GLU A 676 -4.59 3.22 19.17
N GLY A 677 -3.47 2.97 19.87
CA GLY A 677 -2.77 3.95 20.68
C GLY A 677 -2.56 5.28 19.94
N VAL A 678 -3.19 6.34 20.45
CA VAL A 678 -3.10 7.70 19.90
C VAL A 678 -1.63 8.12 19.75
N ASP A 679 -1.23 8.47 18.52
CA ASP A 679 0.10 8.95 18.15
C ASP A 679 0.68 9.91 19.21
N GLU A 680 1.85 9.60 19.77
CA GLU A 680 2.50 10.45 20.79
C GLU A 680 2.77 11.87 20.27
N ASN A 681 2.94 12.05 18.96
CA ASN A 681 3.04 13.39 18.40
C ASN A 681 1.70 14.14 18.45
N PHE A 682 0.57 13.43 18.27
CA PHE A 682 -0.74 14.02 18.46
C PHE A 682 -1.02 14.28 19.94
N ARG A 683 -0.61 13.39 20.86
CA ARG A 683 -0.68 13.63 22.31
C ARG A 683 0.15 14.83 22.73
N ASN A 684 1.35 14.99 22.19
CA ASN A 684 2.21 16.15 22.45
C ASN A 684 1.64 17.43 21.83
N GLN A 685 1.06 17.36 20.63
CA GLN A 685 0.37 18.51 20.01
C GLN A 685 -0.90 18.89 20.80
N LEU A 686 -1.67 17.92 21.25
CA LEU A 686 -2.85 18.10 22.08
C LEU A 686 -2.47 18.61 23.48
N MET A 687 -1.42 18.08 24.11
CA MET A 687 -0.85 18.59 25.38
C MET A 687 -0.33 20.00 25.22
N ASN A 688 0.33 20.33 24.12
CA ASN A 688 0.78 21.70 23.86
C ASN A 688 -0.41 22.65 23.67
N VAL A 689 -1.49 22.20 23.03
CA VAL A 689 -2.73 22.96 22.89
C VAL A 689 -3.46 23.12 24.23
N LEU A 690 -3.47 22.09 25.08
CA LEU A 690 -4.03 22.10 26.44
C LEU A 690 -3.20 22.93 27.43
N GLN A 691 -1.87 22.89 27.35
CA GLN A 691 -0.95 23.72 28.14
C GLN A 691 -1.00 25.18 27.72
N ALA A 692 -1.07 25.45 26.41
CA ALA A 692 -1.28 26.80 25.89
C ALA A 692 -2.63 27.40 26.31
N GLY A 693 -3.62 26.55 26.61
CA GLY A 693 -4.93 26.91 27.14
C GLY A 693 -5.07 26.86 28.67
N ASN A 694 -3.98 26.76 29.44
CA ASN A 694 -3.99 26.68 30.92
C ASN A 694 -4.81 25.52 31.54
N ALA A 695 -5.09 24.44 30.80
CA ALA A 695 -5.99 23.35 31.26
C ALA A 695 -5.32 22.31 32.20
N LEU A 696 -3.98 22.28 32.30
CA LEU A 696 -3.24 21.38 33.18
C LEU A 696 -2.65 22.17 34.35
N GLY A 697 -3.46 22.38 35.38
CA GLY A 697 -3.13 23.20 36.55
C GLY A 697 -2.06 22.59 37.46
N GLY A 698 -0.98 23.34 37.69
CA GLY A 698 -0.06 23.15 38.81
C GLY A 698 -0.35 24.18 39.90
N ASP A 699 -1.09 23.73 40.91
CA ASP A 699 -1.30 24.26 42.28
C ASP A 699 -1.60 25.78 42.48
N LYS A 700 -2.84 26.01 42.97
CA LYS A 700 -3.36 27.15 43.75
C LYS A 700 -3.61 28.51 43.06
N SER A 701 -4.76 28.61 42.39
CA SER A 701 -5.75 29.69 42.58
C SER A 701 -7.04 29.37 41.82
N ASP A 702 -8.19 29.42 42.50
CA ASP A 702 -9.55 29.35 41.93
C ASP A 702 -9.84 30.61 41.09
N GLU A 703 -9.29 30.70 39.89
CA GLU A 703 -9.75 31.63 38.85
C GLU A 703 -10.59 30.84 37.84
N ASP A 704 -11.88 31.18 37.74
CA ASP A 704 -12.83 30.57 36.81
C ASP A 704 -12.30 30.62 35.38
N VAL A 705 -11.95 29.45 34.82
CA VAL A 705 -11.48 29.29 33.43
C VAL A 705 -12.55 29.85 32.49
N ASP A 706 -12.23 30.91 31.75
CA ASP A 706 -13.22 31.60 30.92
C ASP A 706 -13.76 30.71 29.76
N ASP A 707 -15.05 30.89 29.42
CA ASP A 707 -15.74 30.17 28.33
C ASP A 707 -15.04 30.34 26.95
N GLU A 708 -14.24 31.39 26.77
CA GLU A 708 -13.54 31.73 25.51
C GLU A 708 -12.29 30.85 25.34
N THR A 709 -11.63 30.49 26.43
CA THR A 709 -10.47 29.59 26.49
C THR A 709 -10.90 28.14 26.24
N MET A 710 -12.08 27.74 26.75
CA MET A 710 -12.65 26.42 26.49
C MET A 710 -13.09 26.24 25.02
N LEU A 711 -13.63 27.30 24.38
CA LEU A 711 -14.06 27.25 22.97
C LEU A 711 -12.89 27.37 21.97
N ALA A 712 -11.88 28.22 22.24
CA ALA A 712 -10.68 28.31 21.40
C ALA A 712 -9.84 27.03 21.49
N LEU A 713 -9.86 26.36 22.65
CA LEU A 713 -9.34 25.01 22.80
C LEU A 713 -10.11 24.03 21.89
N ASP A 714 -11.45 24.05 21.92
CA ASP A 714 -12.31 23.15 21.11
C ASP A 714 -12.16 23.34 19.58
N GLU A 715 -11.99 24.59 19.10
CA GLU A 715 -11.79 24.87 17.67
C GLU A 715 -10.40 24.45 17.17
N ASN A 716 -9.35 24.69 17.97
CA ASN A 716 -8.00 24.20 17.68
C ASN A 716 -7.93 22.67 17.75
N VAL A 717 -8.65 22.08 18.70
CA VAL A 717 -8.82 20.63 18.85
C VAL A 717 -9.57 20.07 17.64
N SER A 718 -10.64 20.73 17.17
CA SER A 718 -11.42 20.33 15.98
C SER A 718 -10.63 20.42 14.68
N ALA A 719 -9.82 21.47 14.49
CA ALA A 719 -8.95 21.60 13.33
C ALA A 719 -7.82 20.55 13.33
N LEU A 720 -7.23 20.28 14.50
CA LEU A 720 -6.31 19.16 14.70
C LEU A 720 -6.97 17.83 14.35
N PHE A 721 -8.21 17.61 14.77
CA PHE A 721 -8.99 16.42 14.43
C PHE A 721 -9.31 16.34 12.93
N ALA A 722 -9.63 17.44 12.26
CA ALA A 722 -9.91 17.45 10.81
C ALA A 722 -8.66 17.21 9.95
N GLU A 723 -7.52 17.78 10.35
CA GLU A 723 -6.23 17.49 9.70
C GLU A 723 -5.79 16.05 9.97
N GLN A 724 -6.01 15.57 11.19
CA GLN A 724 -5.79 14.17 11.54
C GLN A 724 -6.72 13.26 10.72
N GLN A 725 -7.99 13.60 10.52
CA GLN A 725 -8.94 12.85 9.68
C GLN A 725 -8.45 12.72 8.24
N LYS A 726 -7.96 13.81 7.62
CA LYS A 726 -7.40 13.79 6.26
C LYS A 726 -6.11 12.98 6.17
N ARG A 727 -5.23 13.10 7.18
CA ARG A 727 -4.01 12.28 7.27
C ARG A 727 -4.36 10.80 7.47
N ILE A 728 -5.37 10.50 8.28
CA ILE A 728 -5.91 9.15 8.48
C ILE A 728 -6.47 8.63 7.15
N GLN A 729 -7.22 9.43 6.39
CA GLN A 729 -7.76 9.00 5.10
C GLN A 729 -6.66 8.76 4.05
N ALA A 730 -5.67 9.66 3.94
CA ALA A 730 -4.54 9.46 3.04
C ALA A 730 -3.71 8.22 3.43
N LYS A 731 -3.46 8.03 4.73
CA LYS A 731 -2.83 6.81 5.27
C LYS A 731 -3.70 5.57 4.97
N LYS A 732 -5.03 5.69 5.02
CA LYS A 732 -5.99 4.60 4.71
C LYS A 732 -5.92 4.22 3.23
N ASP A 733 -5.92 5.18 2.32
CA ASP A 733 -5.83 4.94 0.88
C ASP A 733 -4.46 4.35 0.48
N GLU A 734 -3.38 4.82 1.08
CA GLU A 734 -2.03 4.28 0.91
C GLU A 734 -1.92 2.86 1.48
N LYS A 735 -2.47 2.63 2.69
CA LYS A 735 -2.58 1.30 3.33
C LYS A 735 -3.41 0.36 2.45
N GLU A 736 -4.49 0.83 1.83
CA GLU A 736 -5.33 0.03 0.92
C GLU A 736 -4.58 -0.34 -0.37
N LYS A 737 -3.83 0.59 -0.95
CA LYS A 737 -2.98 0.32 -2.13
C LYS A 737 -1.88 -0.70 -1.81
N MET A 738 -1.16 -0.50 -0.70
CA MET A 738 -0.14 -1.45 -0.24
C MET A 738 -0.76 -2.81 0.08
N ARG A 739 -1.97 -2.84 0.64
CA ARG A 739 -2.73 -4.08 0.86
C ARG A 739 -3.06 -4.79 -0.44
N LYS A 740 -3.55 -4.08 -1.47
CA LYS A 740 -3.84 -4.64 -2.81
C LYS A 740 -2.59 -5.24 -3.46
N GLU A 741 -1.45 -4.57 -3.37
CA GLU A 741 -0.19 -5.07 -3.90
C GLU A 741 0.33 -6.29 -3.13
N LYS A 742 0.28 -6.26 -1.78
CA LYS A 742 0.60 -7.43 -0.94
C LYS A 742 -0.27 -8.62 -1.29
N ILE A 743 -1.59 -8.42 -1.51
CA ILE A 743 -2.51 -9.47 -1.95
C ILE A 743 -2.07 -10.07 -3.29
N LEU A 744 -1.71 -9.25 -4.28
CA LEU A 744 -1.29 -9.74 -5.60
C LEU A 744 0.04 -10.51 -5.54
N ARG A 745 1.03 -10.02 -4.77
CA ARG A 745 2.30 -10.73 -4.54
C ARG A 745 2.06 -12.08 -3.84
N ARG A 746 1.15 -12.14 -2.86
CA ARG A 746 0.76 -13.37 -2.14
C ARG A 746 0.03 -14.36 -3.05
N ASP A 747 -0.94 -13.91 -3.86
CA ASP A 747 -1.66 -14.75 -4.83
C ASP A 747 -0.68 -15.37 -5.84
N PHE A 748 0.32 -14.62 -6.28
CA PHE A 748 1.41 -15.15 -7.10
C PHE A 748 2.21 -16.26 -6.40
N LYS A 749 2.61 -16.08 -5.12
CA LYS A 749 3.29 -17.14 -4.35
C LYS A 749 2.43 -18.40 -4.21
N ILE A 750 1.12 -18.26 -3.92
CA ILE A 750 0.18 -19.40 -3.83
C ILE A 750 0.08 -20.15 -5.16
N LYS A 751 0.11 -19.43 -6.29
CA LYS A 751 0.12 -20.01 -7.64
C LYS A 751 1.43 -20.77 -7.92
N VAL A 752 2.58 -20.26 -7.48
CA VAL A 752 3.86 -20.94 -7.62
C VAL A 752 3.91 -22.23 -6.81
N LEU A 753 3.32 -22.26 -5.62
CA LEU A 753 3.15 -23.50 -4.84
C LEU A 753 2.35 -24.58 -5.59
N ASP A 754 1.45 -24.22 -6.52
CA ASP A 754 0.78 -25.22 -7.36
C ASP A 754 1.77 -25.97 -8.26
N LEU A 755 2.83 -25.31 -8.71
CA LEU A 755 3.87 -25.95 -9.53
C LEU A 755 4.68 -26.93 -8.68
N ILE A 756 5.07 -26.53 -7.46
CA ILE A 756 5.76 -27.42 -6.51
C ILE A 756 4.91 -28.65 -6.19
N GLU A 757 3.62 -28.46 -5.93
CA GLU A 757 2.69 -29.58 -5.68
C GLU A 757 2.63 -30.54 -6.87
N VAL A 758 2.56 -30.01 -8.11
CA VAL A 758 2.55 -30.83 -9.33
C VAL A 758 3.86 -31.57 -9.51
N PHE A 759 5.00 -30.94 -9.23
CA PHE A 759 6.31 -31.58 -9.31
C PHE A 759 6.39 -32.79 -8.38
N LEU A 760 6.03 -32.61 -7.10
CA LEU A 760 6.04 -33.68 -6.10
C LEU A 760 5.08 -34.82 -6.44
N ALA A 761 3.95 -34.51 -7.08
CA ALA A 761 2.97 -35.52 -7.50
C ALA A 761 3.41 -36.31 -8.76
N LYS A 762 4.12 -35.66 -9.69
CA LYS A 762 4.52 -36.25 -10.98
C LYS A 762 5.91 -36.87 -10.97
N GLN A 763 6.83 -36.37 -10.15
CA GLN A 763 8.23 -36.79 -10.08
C GLN A 763 8.67 -37.09 -8.63
N PRO A 764 7.93 -37.93 -7.86
CA PRO A 764 8.30 -38.25 -6.48
C PRO A 764 9.60 -39.08 -6.37
N GLU A 765 10.05 -39.66 -7.48
CA GLU A 765 11.28 -40.46 -7.54
C GLU A 765 12.52 -39.66 -7.96
N SER A 766 12.37 -38.38 -8.30
CA SER A 766 13.50 -37.53 -8.72
C SER A 766 14.37 -37.13 -7.51
N PRO A 767 15.72 -37.08 -7.66
CA PRO A 767 16.59 -36.56 -6.61
C PRO A 767 16.38 -35.07 -6.32
N LEU A 768 15.82 -34.30 -7.26
CA LEU A 768 15.53 -32.87 -7.08
C LEU A 768 14.48 -32.60 -5.99
N VAL A 769 13.74 -33.62 -5.55
CA VAL A 769 12.80 -33.52 -4.43
C VAL A 769 13.51 -33.11 -3.14
N PHE A 770 14.78 -33.46 -2.97
CA PHE A 770 15.56 -33.08 -1.78
C PHE A 770 15.85 -31.58 -1.72
N ASP A 771 16.06 -30.94 -2.88
CA ASP A 771 16.30 -29.49 -2.99
C ASP A 771 15.07 -28.64 -2.57
N ILE A 772 13.89 -29.25 -2.44
CA ILE A 772 12.63 -28.59 -2.02
C ILE A 772 12.49 -28.54 -0.49
N ILE A 773 13.18 -29.42 0.25
CA ILE A 773 12.99 -29.61 1.69
C ILE A 773 13.31 -28.32 2.46
N ASP A 774 14.51 -27.76 2.25
CA ASP A 774 14.95 -26.56 2.96
C ASP A 774 14.15 -25.30 2.57
N PRO A 775 13.91 -25.01 1.27
CA PRO A 775 13.08 -23.88 0.86
C PRO A 775 11.68 -23.86 1.49
N LEU A 776 10.98 -25.00 1.51
CA LEU A 776 9.65 -25.07 2.12
C LEU A 776 9.71 -24.92 3.65
N LEU A 777 10.74 -25.47 4.31
CA LEU A 777 10.95 -25.28 5.74
C LEU A 777 11.23 -23.81 6.08
N LEU A 778 12.05 -23.13 5.29
CA LEU A 778 12.35 -21.70 5.44
C LEU A 778 11.09 -20.85 5.25
N VAL A 779 10.24 -21.18 4.26
CA VAL A 779 8.95 -20.50 4.08
C VAL A 779 8.04 -20.72 5.29
N ILE A 780 7.91 -21.96 5.78
CA ILE A 780 7.11 -22.27 6.98
C ILE A 780 7.63 -21.51 8.20
N GLU A 781 8.95 -21.48 8.41
CA GLU A 781 9.59 -20.77 9.52
C GLU A 781 9.33 -19.26 9.45
N ARG A 782 9.46 -18.66 8.26
CA ARG A 782 9.19 -17.23 8.04
C ARG A 782 7.71 -16.86 8.16
N SER A 783 6.81 -17.79 7.84
CA SER A 783 5.36 -17.55 7.83
C SER A 783 4.66 -17.89 9.15
N MET A 784 5.35 -18.49 10.12
CA MET A 784 4.81 -18.87 11.44
C MET A 784 4.92 -17.75 12.51
N SER A 785 5.14 -16.50 12.12
CA SER A 785 5.09 -15.35 13.05
C SER A 785 3.67 -15.14 13.59
N SER A 786 3.58 -14.76 14.88
CA SER A 786 2.35 -14.67 15.67
C SER A 786 1.36 -13.58 15.26
N ASP A 787 1.61 -12.85 14.18
CA ASP A 787 0.86 -11.65 13.75
C ASP A 787 0.35 -11.75 12.30
N SER A 788 0.00 -12.97 11.86
CA SER A 788 -0.26 -13.27 10.45
C SER A 788 -1.75 -13.17 10.06
N ASP A 789 -2.04 -12.35 9.03
CA ASP A 789 -3.37 -12.20 8.41
C ASP A 789 -4.00 -13.57 8.03
N LYS A 790 -5.34 -13.67 7.98
CA LYS A 790 -6.07 -14.88 7.49
C LYS A 790 -5.52 -15.44 6.15
N GLN A 791 -5.04 -14.58 5.27
CA GLN A 791 -4.45 -14.97 3.97
C GLN A 791 -2.99 -15.46 4.08
N GLU A 792 -2.24 -15.04 5.08
CA GLU A 792 -0.91 -15.61 5.38
C GLU A 792 -1.06 -17.00 5.99
N GLN A 793 -2.12 -17.22 6.77
CA GLN A 793 -2.50 -18.55 7.22
C GLN A 793 -2.87 -19.46 6.04
N ASP A 794 -3.58 -18.98 5.01
CA ASP A 794 -3.88 -19.77 3.81
C ASP A 794 -2.59 -20.19 3.04
N PHE A 795 -1.64 -19.26 2.87
CA PHE A 795 -0.35 -19.54 2.23
C PHE A 795 0.48 -20.53 3.05
N LEU A 796 0.57 -20.33 4.37
CA LEU A 796 1.23 -21.22 5.31
C LEU A 796 0.57 -22.61 5.33
N GLN A 797 -0.76 -22.67 5.42
CA GLN A 797 -1.52 -23.92 5.45
C GLN A 797 -1.28 -24.72 4.19
N LYS A 798 -1.31 -24.07 3.02
CA LYS A 798 -0.99 -24.74 1.75
C LYS A 798 0.46 -25.22 1.71
N THR A 799 1.42 -24.42 2.14
CA THR A 799 2.84 -24.79 2.20
C THR A 799 3.04 -26.00 3.12
N ALA A 800 2.45 -25.96 4.31
CA ALA A 800 2.50 -27.04 5.29
C ALA A 800 1.80 -28.32 4.82
N ASP A 801 0.66 -28.20 4.11
CA ASP A 801 -0.03 -29.35 3.52
C ASP A 801 0.82 -30.03 2.44
N ILE A 802 1.41 -29.25 1.53
CA ILE A 802 2.35 -29.76 0.52
C ILE A 802 3.53 -30.45 1.21
N PHE A 803 4.15 -29.79 2.18
CA PHE A 803 5.31 -30.33 2.90
C PHE A 803 5.01 -31.62 3.67
N THR A 804 3.87 -31.69 4.37
CA THR A 804 3.55 -32.85 5.20
C THR A 804 2.95 -33.99 4.39
N ASN A 805 1.97 -33.70 3.54
CA ASN A 805 1.16 -34.72 2.88
C ASN A 805 1.71 -35.13 1.52
N ARG A 806 2.31 -34.19 0.76
CA ARG A 806 2.87 -34.48 -0.57
C ARG A 806 4.35 -34.86 -0.54
N LEU A 807 5.12 -34.33 0.42
CA LEU A 807 6.54 -34.65 0.58
C LEU A 807 6.77 -35.68 1.70
N CYS A 808 6.57 -35.33 2.98
CA CYS A 808 6.97 -36.20 4.10
C CYS A 808 6.20 -37.53 4.18
N ARG A 809 4.91 -37.53 3.82
CA ARG A 809 4.04 -38.72 3.83
C ARG A 809 3.89 -39.38 2.46
N ALA A 810 4.71 -38.99 1.48
CA ALA A 810 4.65 -39.56 0.14
C ALA A 810 4.81 -41.09 0.17
N LYS A 811 3.96 -41.80 -0.59
CA LYS A 811 4.04 -43.26 -0.74
C LYS A 811 5.25 -43.65 -1.60
N GLN A 812 5.43 -42.95 -2.71
CA GLN A 812 6.57 -43.05 -3.61
C GLN A 812 7.68 -42.10 -3.17
N TYR A 813 8.94 -42.48 -3.39
CA TYR A 813 10.12 -41.72 -3.01
C TYR A 813 11.32 -42.14 -3.87
N CYS A 814 12.34 -41.27 -3.97
CA CYS A 814 13.52 -41.51 -4.79
C CYS A 814 14.24 -42.83 -4.42
N ARG A 815 14.45 -43.66 -5.45
CA ARG A 815 15.13 -44.96 -5.33
C ARG A 815 16.57 -44.98 -5.83
N SER A 816 16.99 -43.94 -6.55
CA SER A 816 18.32 -43.81 -7.14
C SER A 816 19.13 -42.76 -6.37
N VAL A 817 19.72 -43.18 -5.26
CA VAL A 817 20.37 -42.27 -4.29
C VAL A 817 21.90 -42.46 -4.25
N GLY A 818 22.46 -43.26 -5.16
CA GLY A 818 23.84 -43.79 -5.10
C GLY A 818 24.92 -42.76 -4.77
N ASP A 819 24.93 -41.61 -5.45
CA ASP A 819 25.96 -40.57 -5.27
C ASP A 819 25.60 -39.53 -4.19
N LEU A 820 24.36 -39.53 -3.69
CA LEU A 820 23.81 -38.53 -2.76
C LEU A 820 23.74 -39.04 -1.31
N VAL A 821 24.23 -40.25 -1.04
CA VAL A 821 24.07 -40.92 0.26
C VAL A 821 24.64 -40.10 1.40
N GLU A 822 25.86 -39.58 1.26
CA GLU A 822 26.52 -38.79 2.30
C GLU A 822 25.80 -37.46 2.54
N ASP A 823 25.40 -36.78 1.47
CA ASP A 823 24.66 -35.52 1.54
C ASP A 823 23.31 -35.70 2.24
N LEU A 824 22.61 -36.81 1.98
CA LEU A 824 21.35 -37.10 2.66
C LEU A 824 21.53 -37.43 4.15
N HIS A 825 22.61 -38.12 4.53
CA HIS A 825 22.92 -38.34 5.94
C HIS A 825 23.27 -37.01 6.64
N ALA A 826 24.06 -36.15 6.00
CA ALA A 826 24.38 -34.82 6.52
C ALA A 826 23.12 -33.93 6.64
N LEU A 827 22.22 -33.98 5.66
CA LEU A 827 20.95 -33.26 5.69
C LEU A 827 20.03 -33.77 6.81
N LEU A 828 19.92 -35.10 6.99
CA LEU A 828 19.17 -35.69 8.09
C LEU A 828 19.72 -35.23 9.45
N GLU A 829 21.04 -35.26 9.63
CA GLU A 829 21.69 -34.78 10.84
C GLU A 829 21.41 -33.30 11.10
N SER A 830 21.52 -32.47 10.06
CA SER A 830 21.19 -31.05 10.12
C SER A 830 19.74 -30.82 10.54
N LEU A 831 18.78 -31.56 9.97
CA LEU A 831 17.35 -31.44 10.28
C LEU A 831 17.04 -31.84 11.74
N VAL A 832 17.60 -32.94 12.24
CA VAL A 832 17.38 -33.37 13.64
C VAL A 832 18.03 -32.38 14.63
N LYS A 833 19.22 -31.87 14.30
CA LYS A 833 19.89 -30.83 15.12
C LYS A 833 19.09 -29.52 15.12
N ARG A 834 18.56 -29.09 13.97
CA ARG A 834 17.69 -27.90 13.87
C ARG A 834 16.39 -28.10 14.66
N ALA A 835 15.70 -29.23 14.51
CA ALA A 835 14.51 -29.59 15.30
C ALA A 835 14.75 -29.50 16.81
N SER A 836 15.96 -29.87 17.26
CA SER A 836 16.35 -29.85 18.68
C SER A 836 16.74 -28.45 19.21
N LYS A 837 16.92 -27.47 18.32
CA LYS A 837 17.31 -26.08 18.65
C LYS A 837 16.13 -25.11 18.65
N HIS A 838 15.08 -25.37 17.87
CA HIS A 838 13.90 -24.50 17.85
C HIS A 838 13.19 -24.46 19.21
N MET A 839 12.48 -23.36 19.46
CA MET A 839 11.65 -23.16 20.65
C MET A 839 10.19 -23.62 20.44
N ASP A 840 9.71 -23.59 19.19
CA ASP A 840 8.35 -23.99 18.83
C ASP A 840 8.27 -25.48 18.48
N SER A 841 7.34 -26.18 19.16
CA SER A 841 7.07 -27.60 18.95
C SER A 841 6.44 -27.94 17.59
N VAL A 842 5.69 -27.02 16.98
CA VAL A 842 5.08 -27.20 15.65
C VAL A 842 6.16 -27.10 14.58
N LEU A 843 7.04 -26.09 14.67
CA LEU A 843 8.17 -25.95 13.76
C LEU A 843 9.13 -27.14 13.88
N ALA A 844 9.46 -27.54 15.11
CA ALA A 844 10.26 -28.73 15.37
C ALA A 844 9.63 -30.01 14.79
N LEU A 845 8.29 -30.12 14.73
CA LEU A 845 7.59 -31.25 14.11
C LEU A 845 7.86 -31.33 12.60
N TYR A 846 7.91 -30.20 11.88
CA TYR A 846 8.19 -30.20 10.45
C TYR A 846 9.62 -30.65 10.17
N TYR A 847 10.60 -30.08 10.88
CA TYR A 847 12.01 -30.50 10.80
C TYR A 847 12.19 -31.98 11.15
N PHE A 848 11.52 -32.45 12.20
CA PHE A 848 11.55 -33.86 12.60
C PHE A 848 10.88 -34.76 11.54
N SER A 849 9.74 -34.36 10.98
CA SER A 849 9.03 -35.11 9.93
C SER A 849 9.86 -35.24 8.65
N ALA A 850 10.61 -34.19 8.28
CA ALA A 850 11.56 -34.23 7.17
C ALA A 850 12.69 -35.24 7.42
N SER A 851 13.21 -35.28 8.64
CA SER A 851 14.24 -36.27 9.02
C SER A 851 13.71 -37.70 8.91
N LEU A 852 12.44 -37.95 9.28
CA LEU A 852 11.80 -39.26 9.12
C LEU A 852 11.57 -39.64 7.66
N TYR A 853 11.28 -38.66 6.80
CA TYR A 853 11.22 -38.87 5.36
C TYR A 853 12.59 -39.31 4.80
N LEU A 854 13.67 -38.61 5.14
CA LEU A 854 15.02 -39.01 4.72
C LEU A 854 15.43 -40.37 5.29
N PHE A 855 15.05 -40.67 6.55
CA PHE A 855 15.25 -42.00 7.13
C PHE A 855 14.55 -43.09 6.31
N LYS A 856 13.30 -42.84 5.88
CA LYS A 856 12.54 -43.75 5.02
C LYS A 856 13.23 -43.95 3.67
N VAL A 857 13.75 -42.89 3.05
CA VAL A 857 14.47 -42.92 1.78
C VAL A 857 15.76 -43.74 1.89
N LEU A 858 16.60 -43.44 2.89
CA LEU A 858 17.89 -44.12 3.11
C LEU A 858 17.70 -45.61 3.46
N LYS A 859 16.67 -45.94 4.24
CA LYS A 859 16.34 -47.33 4.58
C LYS A 859 15.72 -48.10 3.42
N GLY A 860 14.88 -47.45 2.63
CA GLY A 860 14.11 -48.05 1.53
C GLY A 860 14.95 -48.45 0.33
N ASN A 861 16.16 -47.90 0.21
CA ASN A 861 17.11 -48.23 -0.84
C ASN A 861 18.07 -49.33 -0.39
N VAL A 862 18.10 -50.44 -1.13
CA VAL A 862 18.91 -51.62 -0.80
C VAL A 862 20.20 -51.57 -1.63
N ALA A 863 21.36 -51.56 -0.98
CA ALA A 863 22.64 -51.73 -1.66
C ALA A 863 22.74 -53.16 -2.20
N ARG A 864 23.19 -53.33 -3.46
CA ARG A 864 23.35 -54.66 -4.11
C ARG A 864 24.34 -55.62 -3.40
N GLN A 865 24.99 -55.22 -2.30
CA GLN A 865 26.09 -55.96 -1.66
C GLN A 865 25.95 -56.26 -0.15
N THR A 866 24.85 -55.93 0.53
CA THR A 866 24.72 -56.24 1.97
C THR A 866 23.52 -57.13 2.29
N LEU A 867 23.79 -58.36 2.77
CA LEU A 867 22.82 -59.35 3.28
C LEU A 867 22.23 -58.98 4.68
N SER A 868 22.50 -57.78 5.17
CA SER A 868 21.91 -57.23 6.40
C SER A 868 20.76 -56.31 5.99
N GLY A 869 19.53 -56.56 6.46
CA GLY A 869 18.30 -55.83 6.12
C GLY A 869 18.23 -54.35 6.54
N THR A 870 19.37 -53.70 6.71
CA THR A 870 19.57 -52.25 6.79
C THR A 870 19.98 -51.81 5.38
N GLY A 871 19.19 -50.99 4.69
CA GLY A 871 19.51 -50.49 3.35
C GLY A 871 20.81 -49.67 3.27
N ILE A 872 20.84 -48.62 2.46
CA ILE A 872 21.99 -47.70 2.34
C ILE A 872 22.19 -46.84 3.62
N LEU A 873 21.28 -46.94 4.59
CA LEU A 873 21.30 -46.24 5.87
C LEU A 873 22.50 -46.64 6.77
N ASP A 874 23.34 -45.67 7.15
CA ASP A 874 24.27 -45.81 8.26
C ASP A 874 23.50 -45.76 9.59
N LEU A 875 23.13 -46.96 10.05
CA LEU A 875 22.36 -47.12 11.27
C LEU A 875 23.07 -46.56 12.50
N LYS A 876 24.41 -46.60 12.58
CA LYS A 876 25.14 -46.11 13.76
C LYS A 876 25.08 -44.60 13.83
N ARG A 877 25.42 -43.93 12.72
CA ARG A 877 25.41 -42.49 12.58
C ARG A 877 24.04 -41.89 12.90
N VAL A 878 22.99 -42.44 12.29
CA VAL A 878 21.61 -41.95 12.47
C VAL A 878 21.07 -42.24 13.86
N THR A 879 21.39 -43.40 14.45
CA THR A 879 20.99 -43.75 15.83
C THR A 879 21.59 -42.78 16.84
N MET A 880 22.88 -42.42 16.70
CA MET A 880 23.53 -41.48 17.61
C MET A 880 22.80 -40.12 17.63
N VAL A 881 22.40 -39.64 16.46
CA VAL A 881 21.76 -38.33 16.29
C VAL A 881 20.36 -38.31 16.92
N TYR A 882 19.55 -39.35 16.70
CA TYR A 882 18.24 -39.46 17.36
C TYR A 882 18.35 -39.73 18.88
N GLN A 883 19.39 -40.45 19.31
CA GLN A 883 19.66 -40.68 20.73
C GLN A 883 20.06 -39.38 21.45
N GLU A 884 20.89 -38.54 20.82
CA GLU A 884 21.24 -37.21 21.33
C GLU A 884 19.99 -36.33 21.45
N ALA A 885 19.13 -36.32 20.42
CA ALA A 885 17.86 -35.59 20.44
C ALA A 885 16.91 -36.08 21.55
N LEU A 886 16.80 -37.41 21.74
CA LEU A 886 15.98 -38.01 22.80
C LEU A 886 16.53 -37.70 24.20
N SER A 887 17.85 -37.77 24.38
CA SER A 887 18.51 -37.38 25.63
C SER A 887 18.27 -35.90 25.93
N GLY A 888 18.39 -35.03 24.91
CA GLY A 888 18.07 -33.60 25.03
C GLY A 888 16.62 -33.34 25.41
N PHE A 889 15.66 -34.10 24.86
CA PHE A 889 14.25 -34.03 25.25
C PHE A 889 14.02 -34.39 26.72
N MET A 890 14.66 -35.47 27.20
CA MET A 890 14.50 -35.98 28.56
C MET A 890 15.21 -35.12 29.62
N THR A 891 16.30 -34.43 29.25
CA THR A 891 17.17 -33.71 30.20
C THR A 891 16.93 -32.20 30.24
N LYS A 892 16.57 -31.57 29.11
CA LYS A 892 16.31 -30.10 29.08
C LYS A 892 14.94 -29.80 29.68
N ARG A 893 14.77 -28.68 30.40
CA ARG A 893 13.47 -28.26 30.97
C ARG A 893 12.48 -27.72 29.92
N LYS A 894 12.97 -27.01 28.90
CA LYS A 894 12.18 -26.49 27.77
C LYS A 894 12.77 -27.07 26.48
N SER A 895 12.10 -28.05 25.88
CA SER A 895 12.50 -28.68 24.60
C SER A 895 11.29 -28.63 23.70
N ALA A 896 11.49 -28.21 22.45
CA ALA A 896 10.45 -28.18 21.42
C ALA A 896 10.06 -29.58 20.92
N LEU A 897 10.93 -30.58 21.11
CA LEU A 897 10.61 -31.96 20.77
C LEU A 897 9.52 -32.50 21.70
N THR A 898 8.60 -33.29 21.15
CA THR A 898 7.47 -33.86 21.89
C THR A 898 7.50 -35.38 21.88
N GLY A 899 6.84 -36.00 22.86
CA GLY A 899 6.72 -37.46 22.91
C GLY A 899 6.05 -38.07 21.68
N SER A 900 5.13 -37.34 21.03
CA SER A 900 4.47 -37.78 19.79
C SER A 900 5.44 -37.92 18.61
N MET A 901 6.48 -37.08 18.52
CA MET A 901 7.52 -37.18 17.48
C MET A 901 8.30 -38.51 17.61
N PHE A 902 8.73 -38.84 18.83
CA PHE A 902 9.45 -40.09 19.09
C PHE A 902 8.52 -41.31 18.98
N LEU A 903 7.27 -41.20 19.40
CA LEU A 903 6.27 -42.24 19.15
C LEU A 903 6.08 -42.49 17.65
N ASP A 904 6.08 -41.45 16.81
CA ASP A 904 5.99 -41.61 15.35
C ASP A 904 7.25 -42.29 14.78
N LEU A 905 8.45 -41.94 15.27
CA LEU A 905 9.69 -42.63 14.95
C LEU A 905 9.62 -44.13 15.32
N PHE A 906 9.15 -44.46 16.53
CA PHE A 906 9.06 -45.85 17.00
C PHE A 906 7.95 -46.64 16.30
N ASN A 907 6.80 -46.02 16.02
CA ASN A 907 5.69 -46.65 15.31
C ASN A 907 6.05 -46.93 13.85
N ARG A 908 6.77 -46.00 13.19
CA ARG A 908 7.20 -46.18 11.79
C ARG A 908 8.40 -47.10 11.65
N PHE A 909 9.28 -47.18 12.66
CA PHE A 909 10.53 -47.95 12.59
C PHE A 909 10.84 -48.79 13.86
N PRO A 910 9.95 -49.72 14.26
CA PRO A 910 10.00 -50.39 15.57
C PRO A 910 11.22 -51.29 15.81
N VAL A 911 11.77 -51.93 14.78
CA VAL A 911 12.83 -52.96 14.96
C VAL A 911 14.25 -52.39 14.95
N SER A 912 14.52 -51.36 14.13
CA SER A 912 15.87 -50.82 13.91
C SER A 912 16.27 -49.73 14.90
N VAL A 913 15.31 -48.94 15.38
CA VAL A 913 15.55 -47.78 16.26
C VAL A 913 15.34 -48.14 17.73
N ALA A 914 14.28 -48.90 18.06
CA ALA A 914 13.97 -49.23 19.45
C ALA A 914 15.05 -50.09 20.14
N ARG A 915 15.73 -50.96 19.38
CA ARG A 915 16.79 -51.84 19.91
C ARG A 915 18.08 -51.10 20.27
N ASN A 916 18.35 -49.95 19.64
CA ASN A 916 19.61 -49.21 19.79
C ASN A 916 19.45 -47.85 20.50
N VAL A 917 18.29 -47.18 20.40
CA VAL A 917 18.05 -45.86 21.01
C VAL A 917 17.53 -45.95 22.46
N VAL A 918 16.69 -46.94 22.77
CA VAL A 918 16.01 -47.09 24.07
C VAL A 918 16.94 -47.57 25.22
N PRO A 919 17.89 -48.51 25.01
CA PRO A 919 18.70 -49.05 26.12
C PRO A 919 19.59 -48.01 26.83
N SER A 920 19.96 -46.92 26.15
CA SER A 920 20.81 -45.88 26.72
C SER A 920 20.08 -44.89 27.65
N VAL A 921 18.74 -44.84 27.60
CA VAL A 921 17.91 -43.97 28.46
C VAL A 921 17.70 -44.58 29.85
N ASN A 922 17.65 -45.91 29.96
CA ASN A 922 17.50 -46.64 31.24
C ASN A 922 18.71 -46.53 32.18
N ARG A 923 19.79 -45.84 31.80
CA ARG A 923 20.95 -45.58 32.67
C ARG A 923 20.88 -44.26 33.47
N HIS A 924 19.87 -43.41 33.26
CA HIS A 924 19.71 -42.15 34.00
C HIS A 924 18.33 -42.06 34.67
N PRO A 925 18.16 -42.56 35.92
CA PRO A 925 16.93 -42.37 36.66
C PRO A 925 16.90 -40.98 37.32
N ARG A 926 15.77 -40.28 37.18
CA ARG A 926 15.32 -39.04 37.85
C ARG A 926 15.46 -37.73 37.05
N GLN A 927 14.43 -37.44 36.25
CA GLN A 927 13.67 -36.17 36.26
C GLN A 927 12.57 -36.26 35.21
N VAL A 928 11.32 -36.51 35.63
CA VAL A 928 10.15 -36.50 34.74
C VAL A 928 9.47 -35.14 34.86
N ARG A 929 9.22 -34.48 33.72
CA ARG A 929 8.47 -33.22 33.62
C ARG A 929 7.01 -33.42 34.07
N HIS A 930 6.58 -32.66 35.07
CA HIS A 930 5.16 -32.35 35.28
C HIS A 930 4.83 -31.01 34.60
N SER A 931 3.94 -31.03 33.60
CA SER A 931 3.31 -29.83 33.04
C SER A 931 2.07 -29.48 33.87
N GLY A 932 2.01 -28.26 34.40
CA GLY A 932 1.04 -27.84 35.41
C GLY A 932 -0.35 -27.49 34.90
N SER A 933 -1.31 -27.60 35.82
CA SER A 933 -2.52 -26.76 35.87
C SER A 933 -2.75 -26.32 37.33
N LYS A 934 -2.80 -25.00 37.50
CA LYS A 934 -3.12 -24.10 38.64
C LYS A 934 -3.30 -24.63 40.08
N ALA A 935 -2.45 -24.04 40.95
CA ALA A 935 -2.68 -23.40 42.27
C ALA A 935 -3.26 -24.15 43.50
N ALA A 936 -2.44 -24.06 44.57
CA ALA A 936 -2.75 -23.93 46.00
C ALA A 936 -3.13 -25.17 46.84
N SER A 937 -2.55 -25.20 48.05
CA SER A 937 -2.90 -25.97 49.25
C SER A 937 -2.37 -27.41 49.43
N ALA A 938 -1.24 -27.47 50.15
CA ALA A 938 -0.95 -28.32 51.30
C ALA A 938 -0.77 -29.85 51.11
N GLY A 939 0.45 -30.29 51.40
CA GLY A 939 0.91 -31.68 51.47
C GLY A 939 0.05 -32.57 52.37
N LYS A 940 -0.70 -33.47 51.71
CA LYS A 940 -1.17 -34.77 52.23
C LYS A 940 -1.84 -35.65 51.15
N LYS A 941 -1.95 -35.17 49.90
CA LYS A 941 -2.47 -35.92 48.74
C LYS A 941 -1.44 -36.71 47.93
N GLU A 942 -0.14 -36.53 48.17
CA GLU A 942 0.94 -37.18 47.38
C GLU A 942 0.93 -38.72 47.45
N ASN A 943 0.42 -39.33 48.52
CA ASN A 943 0.44 -40.80 48.67
C ASN A 943 -0.83 -41.52 48.16
N LYS A 944 -1.87 -40.78 47.77
CA LYS A 944 -3.10 -41.34 47.18
C LYS A 944 -3.08 -41.28 45.65
N GLU A 945 -2.50 -40.24 45.07
CA GLU A 945 -2.36 -40.08 43.61
C GLU A 945 -1.27 -40.98 43.01
N ALA A 946 -0.19 -41.27 43.74
CA ALA A 946 0.82 -42.26 43.34
C ALA A 946 0.22 -43.68 43.17
N LYS A 947 -0.64 -44.10 44.11
CA LYS A 947 -1.36 -45.39 44.02
C LYS A 947 -2.41 -45.43 42.91
N LEU A 948 -3.01 -44.28 42.56
CA LEU A 948 -3.96 -44.18 41.45
C LEU A 948 -3.27 -44.19 40.08
N HIS A 949 -2.07 -43.62 39.96
CA HIS A 949 -1.26 -43.68 38.74
C HIS A 949 -0.66 -45.06 38.50
N GLU A 950 -0.18 -45.73 39.56
CA GLU A 950 0.27 -47.12 39.49
C GLU A 950 -0.90 -48.05 39.14
N ALA A 951 -2.09 -47.83 39.72
CA ALA A 951 -3.32 -48.55 39.35
C ALA A 951 -3.79 -48.25 37.90
N ALA A 952 -3.54 -47.04 37.37
CA ALA A 952 -3.87 -46.70 35.99
C ALA A 952 -2.92 -47.34 34.97
N VAL A 953 -1.63 -47.45 35.31
CA VAL A 953 -0.63 -48.19 34.53
C VAL A 953 -0.93 -49.69 34.56
N TRP A 954 -1.26 -50.25 35.73
CA TRP A 954 -1.71 -51.64 35.85
C TRP A 954 -3.04 -51.89 35.11
N ARG A 955 -4.00 -50.95 35.12
CA ARG A 955 -5.22 -51.01 34.30
C ARG A 955 -4.91 -50.97 32.80
N TRP A 956 -3.94 -50.16 32.37
CA TRP A 956 -3.48 -50.13 30.97
C TRP A 956 -2.83 -51.45 30.55
N HIS A 957 -1.98 -52.03 31.41
CA HIS A 957 -1.43 -53.37 31.19
C HIS A 957 -2.51 -54.45 31.18
N LEU A 958 -3.52 -54.37 32.07
CA LEU A 958 -4.65 -55.30 32.11
C LEU A 958 -5.56 -55.18 30.88
N ILE A 959 -5.79 -53.96 30.37
CA ILE A 959 -6.58 -53.69 29.17
C ILE A 959 -5.81 -54.13 27.92
N ALA A 960 -4.49 -53.94 27.87
CA ALA A 960 -3.64 -54.45 26.80
C ALA A 960 -3.60 -55.99 26.79
N LEU A 961 -3.49 -56.62 27.97
CA LEU A 961 -3.60 -58.08 28.13
C LEU A 961 -4.99 -58.59 27.74
N ALA A 962 -6.06 -57.91 28.17
CA ALA A 962 -7.43 -58.27 27.81
C ALA A 962 -7.68 -58.12 26.30
N ARG A 963 -7.12 -57.10 25.65
CA ARG A 963 -7.19 -56.93 24.19
C ARG A 963 -6.36 -57.97 23.46
N LEU A 964 -5.14 -58.29 23.90
CA LEU A 964 -4.32 -59.37 23.31
C LEU A 964 -4.96 -60.74 23.49
N MET A 965 -5.56 -61.02 24.65
CA MET A 965 -6.33 -62.24 24.91
C MET A 965 -7.62 -62.26 24.09
N LEU A 966 -8.29 -61.12 23.89
CA LEU A 966 -9.47 -61.02 23.02
C LEU A 966 -9.10 -61.23 21.54
N TYR A 967 -7.97 -60.68 21.06
CA TYR A 967 -7.45 -60.94 19.72
C TYR A 967 -6.99 -62.40 19.54
N GLY A 968 -6.41 -63.01 20.58
CA GLY A 968 -6.11 -64.44 20.62
C GLY A 968 -7.37 -65.30 20.59
N CYS A 969 -8.40 -64.95 21.37
CA CYS A 969 -9.71 -65.61 21.37
C CYS A 969 -10.44 -65.43 20.03
N ILE A 970 -10.36 -64.26 19.39
CA ILE A 970 -10.91 -63.99 18.06
C ILE A 970 -10.15 -64.79 16.99
N ALA A 971 -8.83 -64.96 17.12
CA ALA A 971 -8.05 -65.81 16.23
C ALA A 971 -8.41 -67.30 16.40
N VAL A 972 -8.61 -67.77 17.65
CA VAL A 972 -9.06 -69.15 17.94
C VAL A 972 -10.51 -69.38 17.50
N PHE A 973 -11.41 -68.42 17.68
CA PHE A 973 -12.79 -68.47 17.17
C PHE A 973 -12.82 -68.44 15.65
N GLY A 974 -11.97 -67.64 15.02
CA GLY A 974 -11.79 -67.63 13.57
C GLY A 974 -11.33 -68.99 13.04
N VAL A 975 -10.37 -69.63 13.71
CA VAL A 975 -9.91 -70.99 13.38
C VAL A 975 -11.03 -72.04 13.61
N ALA A 976 -11.85 -71.90 14.65
CA ALA A 976 -13.02 -72.76 14.89
C ALA A 976 -14.14 -72.55 13.85
N GLN A 977 -14.27 -71.35 13.29
CA GLN A 977 -15.21 -71.04 12.21
C GLN A 977 -14.73 -71.61 10.85
N PHE A 978 -13.41 -71.72 10.66
CA PHE A 978 -12.79 -72.40 9.53
C PHE A 978 -12.95 -73.94 9.54
N CYS A 979 -13.24 -74.56 10.70
CA CYS A 979 -13.63 -75.98 10.77
C CYS A 979 -14.95 -76.31 10.04
N ARG A 980 -15.79 -75.31 9.73
CA ARG A 980 -17.01 -75.50 8.90
C ARG A 980 -16.72 -75.52 7.39
N VAL A 981 -15.48 -75.25 6.97
CA VAL A 981 -15.08 -75.17 5.56
C VAL A 981 -13.89 -76.10 5.29
N GLY A 982 -14.05 -77.41 5.55
CA GLY A 982 -13.33 -78.49 4.87
C GLY A 982 -11.79 -78.45 4.73
N PHE A 983 -11.04 -77.82 5.65
CA PHE A 983 -9.56 -77.81 5.60
C PHE A 983 -8.94 -79.08 6.22
N PRO A 984 -7.80 -79.60 5.70
CA PRO A 984 -7.15 -80.80 6.21
C PRO A 984 -6.60 -80.61 7.64
N ARG A 985 -6.94 -81.55 8.55
CA ARG A 985 -6.61 -81.52 10.00
C ARG A 985 -5.13 -81.22 10.33
N ARG A 986 -4.19 -81.56 9.44
CA ARG A 986 -2.76 -81.29 9.63
C ARG A 986 -2.39 -79.80 9.57
N VAL A 987 -3.09 -79.02 8.76
CA VAL A 987 -2.86 -77.56 8.62
C VAL A 987 -3.42 -76.83 9.84
N LEU A 988 -4.55 -77.30 10.37
CA LEU A 988 -5.16 -76.78 11.58
C LEU A 988 -4.28 -77.03 12.82
N LEU A 989 -3.71 -78.23 12.94
CA LEU A 989 -2.77 -78.58 14.01
C LEU A 989 -1.49 -77.73 13.93
N TRP A 990 -0.99 -77.47 12.72
CA TRP A 990 0.19 -76.62 12.49
C TRP A 990 -0.07 -75.14 12.85
N LEU A 991 -1.26 -74.61 12.51
CA LEU A 991 -1.66 -73.25 12.88
C LEU A 991 -1.86 -73.10 14.39
N LEU A 992 -2.48 -74.10 15.06
CA LEU A 992 -2.65 -74.11 16.51
C LEU A 992 -1.31 -74.22 17.25
N LEU A 993 -0.39 -75.08 16.78
CA LEU A 993 0.96 -75.19 17.33
C LEU A 993 1.76 -73.90 17.11
N SER A 994 1.62 -73.25 15.95
CA SER A 994 2.29 -71.97 15.65
C SER A 994 1.72 -70.82 16.50
N CYS A 995 0.41 -70.78 16.73
CA CYS A 995 -0.22 -69.83 17.66
C CYS A 995 0.21 -70.07 19.11
N CYS A 996 0.28 -71.34 19.55
CA CYS A 996 0.80 -71.68 20.88
C CYS A 996 2.26 -71.27 21.05
N GLU A 997 3.11 -71.48 20.06
CA GLU A 997 4.53 -71.12 20.12
C GLU A 997 4.74 -69.59 20.08
N TYR A 998 3.91 -68.87 19.31
CA TYR A 998 3.89 -67.40 19.29
C TYR A 998 3.42 -66.81 20.63
N MET A 999 2.38 -67.37 21.24
CA MET A 999 1.93 -67.02 22.59
C MET A 999 3.00 -67.34 23.64
N ARG A 1000 3.73 -68.45 23.49
CA ARG A 1000 4.87 -68.83 24.36
C ARG A 1000 6.03 -67.84 24.26
N GLN A 1001 6.32 -67.32 23.07
CA GLN A 1001 7.34 -66.30 22.84
C GLN A 1001 6.94 -64.95 23.45
N ILE A 1002 5.68 -64.54 23.29
CA ILE A 1002 5.15 -63.32 23.93
C ILE A 1002 5.19 -63.44 25.45
N LEU A 1003 4.81 -64.60 26.00
CA LEU A 1003 4.83 -64.84 27.45
C LEU A 1003 6.27 -64.85 28.01
N ARG A 1004 7.23 -65.43 27.29
CA ARG A 1004 8.67 -65.37 27.66
C ARG A 1004 9.22 -63.95 27.59
N PHE A 1005 8.84 -63.19 26.57
CA PHE A 1005 9.25 -61.78 26.42
C PHE A 1005 8.68 -60.92 27.56
N TYR A 1006 7.46 -61.21 28.00
CA TYR A 1006 6.80 -60.51 29.11
C TYR A 1006 7.37 -60.91 30.49
N ILE A 1007 7.65 -62.20 30.73
CA ILE A 1007 8.29 -62.69 31.96
C ILE A 1007 9.69 -62.08 32.14
N PHE A 1008 10.44 -61.92 31.04
CA PHE A 1008 11.77 -61.30 31.03
C PHE A 1008 11.75 -59.79 31.31
N LEU A 1009 10.63 -59.10 31.02
CA LEU A 1009 10.47 -57.67 31.24
C LEU A 1009 9.97 -57.31 32.65
N VAL A 1010 9.39 -58.24 33.41
CA VAL A 1010 8.60 -57.91 34.62
C VAL A 1010 9.12 -58.50 35.95
N THR A 1011 10.17 -59.31 36.01
CA THR A 1011 10.70 -59.81 37.31
C THR A 1011 11.99 -59.09 37.72
N PRO A 1012 11.92 -58.25 38.77
CA PRO A 1012 12.30 -58.78 40.08
C PRO A 1012 11.39 -58.24 41.20
N CYS A 1013 10.36 -59.00 41.59
CA CYS A 1013 9.81 -59.00 42.96
C CYS A 1013 8.73 -60.10 43.12
N VAL A 1014 9.07 -61.09 43.94
CA VAL A 1014 8.29 -62.11 44.67
C VAL A 1014 6.77 -62.22 44.41
N LEU A 1015 6.32 -63.39 43.89
CA LEU A 1015 5.41 -64.35 44.57
C LEU A 1015 5.29 -65.64 43.71
N SER A 1016 4.98 -66.76 44.36
CA SER A 1016 5.32 -68.14 44.00
C SER A 1016 4.93 -68.63 42.59
N ALA A 1017 5.92 -69.21 41.91
CA ALA A 1017 5.77 -69.86 40.59
C ALA A 1017 4.95 -71.17 40.59
N THR A 1018 4.43 -71.60 41.74
CA THR A 1018 3.75 -72.89 41.91
C THR A 1018 2.26 -72.86 41.57
N GLU A 1019 1.55 -71.75 41.74
CA GLU A 1019 0.11 -71.68 41.46
C GLU A 1019 -0.20 -71.49 39.96
N LEU A 1020 0.60 -70.69 39.25
CA LEU A 1020 0.46 -70.48 37.80
C LEU A 1020 0.79 -71.75 36.98
N PHE A 1021 1.72 -72.58 37.46
CA PHE A 1021 2.01 -73.87 36.85
C PHE A 1021 0.86 -74.86 37.03
N HIS A 1022 0.15 -74.82 38.16
CA HIS A 1022 -0.99 -75.69 38.43
C HIS A 1022 -2.20 -75.33 37.55
N SER A 1023 -2.47 -74.04 37.34
CA SER A 1023 -3.53 -73.57 36.45
C SER A 1023 -3.25 -73.86 34.97
N CYS A 1024 -1.99 -73.78 34.54
CA CYS A 1024 -1.61 -74.16 33.17
C CYS A 1024 -1.67 -75.68 32.95
N PHE A 1025 -1.36 -76.49 33.98
CA PHE A 1025 -1.46 -77.96 33.90
C PHE A 1025 -2.92 -78.43 33.84
N LEU A 1026 -3.83 -77.78 34.59
CA LEU A 1026 -5.27 -78.03 34.48
C LEU A 1026 -5.82 -77.64 33.09
N LEU A 1027 -5.37 -76.52 32.51
CA LEU A 1027 -5.78 -76.11 31.16
C LEU A 1027 -5.29 -77.08 30.08
N ILE A 1028 -4.05 -77.60 30.21
CA ILE A 1028 -3.48 -78.60 29.29
C ILE A 1028 -4.18 -79.97 29.46
N SER A 1029 -4.57 -80.33 30.68
CA SER A 1029 -5.34 -81.56 30.95
C SER A 1029 -6.78 -81.47 30.38
N SER A 1030 -7.40 -80.28 30.45
CA SER A 1030 -8.70 -80.02 29.82
C SER A 1030 -8.65 -80.01 28.28
N ILE A 1031 -7.53 -79.61 27.68
CA ILE A 1031 -7.33 -79.66 26.22
C ILE A 1031 -7.08 -81.10 25.74
N ARG A 1032 -6.48 -81.97 26.57
CA ARG A 1032 -6.31 -83.40 26.27
C ARG A 1032 -7.61 -84.20 26.31
N MET A 1033 -8.65 -83.71 26.99
CA MET A 1033 -10.01 -84.31 26.95
C MET A 1033 -10.85 -83.89 25.74
N LEU A 1034 -10.38 -82.92 24.94
CA LEU A 1034 -11.02 -82.49 23.69
C LEU A 1034 -10.48 -83.19 22.44
N ASP A 1035 -9.54 -84.14 22.61
CA ASP A 1035 -8.90 -84.91 21.54
C ASP A 1035 -9.34 -86.40 21.50
N THR A 1036 -10.43 -86.75 22.21
CA THR A 1036 -11.22 -87.99 22.00
C THR A 1036 -12.59 -87.68 21.46
#